data_AF-A0A8J7W5F6-F1
#
_entry.id   AF-A0A8J7W5F6-F1
#
_cell.length_a   1.000
_cell.length_b   1.000
_cell.length_c   1.000
_cell.angle_alpha   90.00
_cell.angle_beta   90.00
_cell.angle_gamma   90.00
#
_symmetry.space_group_name_H-M   'P 1'
#
loop_
_entity.id
_entity.type
_entity.pdbx_description
1 polymer ?
#
loop_
_entity_poly.entity_id
_entity_poly.type
_entity_poly.pdbx_seq_one_letter_code
_entity_poly.pdbx_strand_id
1 'polypeptide(L)'
;MTKNKRKLSLALAIGLCLSLFGGLCSPVNVSAYDYNLPSLWQEYEDYFIIGTFGGWNSQHSMYHYRYSSFPNDLKLVGQIGSPDSGINTPSRNEYNRRVAEINADTSLSDADKARLIEEANRNVVLLANPNSIRMLDQIREYNKTVPERDQKKIRAHVLVWHGGQQPMYFFCNGFNYNGNKITADWASPETMLARLESYIQQMMERYAPYNDIIYSWDVVNEGLDDYTGQVRNMDDPLTQSGQWGNIFRRTDLDDPGKEDQRLYEESVYIRKAFEFARKYSDQYGADWTLYYNDFQDSNKPYEPKMSQTIKMLKPIYEAGNIDGYGMQGRLATAYPSIDLLRQQIELGLTVADEFSFTETDIRSDFKPNPDWDPTKPAEPTGDTLETNTYDVKNGPAIRRDGWGRMNQDGWTAQKASEMAMREDIQREQADYTADLMDLLIEYKDKFVVMQWDGSSDSNTFNRSKGAHLWGGVAGNPEKMSYFAFIGAPNRDKLKNALESGPTDDMAGKYPAQKWAAYQEARDVAEPLVTKRIYDMDGVNAVKEALTNLNNAIDTLDLGIKILKDYVESTDLNNGNKNALTVKLDQALNLLIKKGDKKDEAIDVMNGFVVQVNSLAGAGKLTEEETAKLIKTAEEIISNINKL
;
A
#
# COMPACT_ATOMS: atom_id res chain seq x y z
N MET A 1 -23.41 -23.30 62.36
CA MET A 1 -24.14 -22.02 62.55
C MET A 1 -23.24 -20.93 61.98
N THR A 2 -23.65 -19.96 61.16
CA THR A 2 -25.00 -19.47 60.77
C THR A 2 -24.97 -18.94 59.33
N LYS A 3 -26.13 -18.89 58.66
CA LYS A 3 -26.30 -18.24 57.33
C LYS A 3 -26.52 -16.73 57.53
N ASN A 4 -25.97 -15.85 56.66
CA ASN A 4 -26.79 -15.04 55.73
C ASN A 4 -26.03 -14.00 54.87
N LYS A 5 -26.28 -14.09 53.57
CA LYS A 5 -26.43 -13.04 52.53
C LYS A 5 -26.19 -11.57 52.91
N ARG A 6 -25.42 -10.84 52.07
CA ARG A 6 -25.94 -9.75 51.21
C ARG A 6 -24.96 -9.33 50.09
N LYS A 7 -25.53 -9.27 48.88
CA LYS A 7 -25.13 -8.57 47.65
C LYS A 7 -24.38 -7.23 47.85
N LEU A 8 -23.35 -6.95 47.04
CA LEU A 8 -23.36 -5.84 46.06
C LEU A 8 -22.25 -5.94 44.99
N SER A 9 -22.60 -5.51 43.77
CA SER A 9 -21.79 -4.92 42.67
C SER A 9 -20.32 -5.34 42.44
N LEU A 10 -20.10 -5.95 41.27
CA LEU A 10 -18.83 -6.05 40.55
C LEU A 10 -18.44 -4.67 39.97
N ALA A 11 -17.30 -4.08 40.39
CA ALA A 11 -16.66 -2.96 39.72
C ALA A 11 -15.20 -2.76 40.17
N LEU A 12 -14.34 -2.34 39.23
CA LEU A 12 -13.00 -1.76 39.39
C LEU A 12 -11.83 -2.65 39.89
N ALA A 13 -10.84 -2.81 39.00
CA ALA A 13 -9.45 -3.09 39.34
C ALA A 13 -8.51 -2.44 38.30
N ILE A 14 -8.55 -1.10 38.22
CA ILE A 14 -7.52 -0.28 37.57
C ILE A 14 -6.72 0.41 38.68
N GLY A 15 -5.39 0.42 38.57
CA GLY A 15 -4.56 1.50 39.12
C GLY A 15 -3.81 1.26 40.44
N LEU A 16 -2.49 1.07 40.29
CA LEU A 16 -1.38 1.58 41.12
C LEU A 16 -1.27 1.33 42.65
N CYS A 17 -0.07 0.90 43.05
CA CYS A 17 0.76 1.53 44.10
C CYS A 17 2.22 1.07 43.92
N LEU A 18 3.15 1.91 43.41
CA LEU A 18 3.92 2.99 44.06
C LEU A 18 5.24 2.56 44.75
N SER A 19 6.31 2.80 43.98
CA SER A 19 7.74 3.04 44.28
C SER A 19 8.25 3.27 45.72
N LEU A 20 9.46 2.75 45.96
CA LEU A 20 10.58 3.33 46.75
C LEU A 20 11.90 2.85 46.08
N PHE A 21 13.06 3.52 46.06
CA PHE A 21 13.48 4.89 46.44
C PHE A 21 14.80 5.22 45.67
N GLY A 22 14.99 6.44 45.13
CA GLY A 22 16.31 6.87 44.60
C GLY A 22 16.24 8.01 43.57
N GLY A 23 16.71 9.20 43.93
CA GLY A 23 16.57 10.40 43.10
C GLY A 23 17.69 10.60 42.08
N LEU A 24 17.29 10.86 40.84
CA LEU A 24 17.95 11.70 39.84
C LEU A 24 16.82 12.21 38.93
N CYS A 25 16.84 13.48 38.52
CA CYS A 25 15.93 13.94 37.47
C CYS A 25 16.33 13.26 36.16
N SER A 26 15.73 12.11 35.86
CA SER A 26 15.80 11.54 34.51
C SER A 26 15.22 12.56 33.54
N PRO A 27 15.82 12.78 32.37
CA PRO A 27 15.16 13.54 31.32
C PRO A 27 13.80 12.87 31.05
N VAL A 28 12.78 13.68 30.82
CA VAL A 28 11.49 13.16 30.35
C VAL A 28 11.77 12.42 29.06
N ASN A 29 11.58 11.09 29.05
CA ASN A 29 11.57 10.31 27.82
C ASN A 29 10.33 10.75 27.03
N VAL A 30 10.50 11.81 26.23
CA VAL A 30 9.52 12.20 25.22
C VAL A 30 9.34 11.00 24.30
N SER A 31 8.09 10.57 24.11
CA SER A 31 7.77 9.47 23.21
C SER A 31 8.29 9.79 21.81
N ALA A 32 8.81 8.79 21.10
CA ALA A 32 9.27 8.96 19.73
C ALA A 32 8.13 9.14 18.70
N TYR A 33 6.88 9.11 19.17
CA TYR A 33 5.63 9.21 18.42
C TYR A 33 4.53 9.80 19.33
N ASP A 34 3.67 10.69 18.84
CA ASP A 34 2.49 11.15 19.58
C ASP A 34 1.23 10.33 19.21
N TYR A 35 0.90 9.37 20.06
CA TYR A 35 -0.28 8.50 19.90
C TYR A 35 -1.63 9.17 20.24
N ASN A 36 -1.65 10.48 20.50
CA ASN A 36 -2.88 11.28 20.52
C ASN A 36 -3.24 11.82 19.12
N LEU A 37 -2.29 11.81 18.17
CA LEU A 37 -2.53 12.20 16.78
C LEU A 37 -3.15 11.04 15.98
N PRO A 38 -3.89 11.32 14.89
CA PRO A 38 -4.62 10.28 14.15
C PRO A 38 -3.77 9.11 13.64
N SER A 39 -4.36 7.92 13.63
CA SER A 39 -3.72 6.76 13.00
C SER A 39 -3.80 6.85 11.47
N LEU A 40 -2.71 6.52 10.77
CA LEU A 40 -2.63 6.67 9.32
C LEU A 40 -3.65 5.78 8.59
N TRP A 41 -3.79 4.52 8.98
CA TRP A 41 -4.77 3.62 8.36
C TRP A 41 -6.23 4.05 8.59
N GLN A 42 -6.53 4.80 9.66
CA GLN A 42 -7.90 5.25 9.96
C GLN A 42 -8.33 6.42 9.08
N GLU A 43 -7.43 7.38 8.84
CA GLU A 43 -7.74 8.54 7.98
C GLU A 43 -7.97 8.12 6.51
N TYR A 44 -7.44 6.96 6.10
CA TYR A 44 -7.50 6.41 4.75
C TYR A 44 -8.44 5.20 4.59
N GLU A 45 -9.22 4.84 5.62
CA GLU A 45 -9.99 3.59 5.60
C GLU A 45 -11.04 3.49 4.48
N ASP A 46 -11.54 4.64 4.00
CA ASP A 46 -12.48 4.75 2.88
C ASP A 46 -11.81 4.81 1.49
N TYR A 47 -10.47 4.75 1.43
CA TYR A 47 -9.68 4.97 0.22
C TYR A 47 -8.85 3.75 -0.15
N PHE A 48 -7.82 3.44 0.64
CA PHE A 48 -6.85 2.39 0.34
C PHE A 48 -6.04 2.01 1.58
N ILE A 49 -5.31 0.91 1.48
CA ILE A 49 -4.62 0.30 2.61
C ILE A 49 -3.36 1.10 2.98
N ILE A 50 -3.18 1.38 4.28
CA ILE A 50 -1.90 1.88 4.82
C ILE A 50 -1.15 0.78 5.60
N GLY A 51 0.11 0.59 5.24
CA GLY A 51 0.99 -0.43 5.80
C GLY A 51 2.44 0.04 6.01
N THR A 52 3.32 -0.92 6.28
CA THR A 52 4.77 -0.69 6.41
C THR A 52 5.59 -1.81 5.79
N PHE A 53 6.70 -1.47 5.12
CA PHE A 53 7.75 -2.42 4.81
C PHE A 53 8.64 -2.57 6.05
N GLY A 54 8.32 -3.55 6.90
CA GLY A 54 8.85 -3.58 8.26
C GLY A 54 8.15 -4.55 9.20
N GLY A 55 8.47 -4.43 10.50
CA GLY A 55 7.91 -5.26 11.56
C GLY A 55 6.46 -4.86 11.89
N TRP A 56 5.60 -5.85 12.07
CA TRP A 56 4.15 -5.67 12.31
C TRP A 56 3.77 -5.35 13.77
N ASN A 57 4.63 -5.68 14.74
CA ASN A 57 4.31 -5.75 16.18
C ASN A 57 4.94 -4.65 17.04
N SER A 58 5.63 -3.66 16.46
CA SER A 58 6.06 -2.49 17.22
C SER A 58 4.82 -1.68 17.67
N GLN A 59 4.91 -0.90 18.75
CA GLN A 59 3.78 -0.04 19.16
C GLN A 59 3.35 0.91 18.04
N HIS A 60 4.34 1.49 17.35
CA HIS A 60 4.15 2.33 16.17
C HIS A 60 3.40 1.59 15.05
N SER A 61 3.85 0.37 14.71
CA SER A 61 3.22 -0.45 13.66
C SER A 61 1.81 -0.92 14.02
N MET A 62 1.59 -1.26 15.30
CA MET A 62 0.27 -1.64 15.77
C MET A 62 -0.72 -0.46 15.71
N TYR A 63 -0.23 0.75 15.97
CA TYR A 63 -1.01 1.98 15.94
C TYR A 63 -1.32 2.44 14.50
N HIS A 64 -0.30 2.77 13.69
CA HIS A 64 -0.47 3.45 12.39
C HIS A 64 -0.81 2.52 11.21
N TYR A 65 -0.52 1.22 11.30
CA TYR A 65 -0.61 0.31 10.15
C TYR A 65 -1.55 -0.86 10.41
N ARG A 66 -2.13 -1.41 9.34
CA ARG A 66 -2.82 -2.72 9.37
C ARG A 66 -2.12 -3.77 8.52
N TYR A 67 -1.31 -3.34 7.57
CA TYR A 67 -0.64 -4.23 6.62
C TYR A 67 0.87 -4.13 6.75
N SER A 68 1.60 -5.22 6.49
CA SER A 68 3.07 -5.20 6.55
C SER A 68 3.72 -6.12 5.51
N SER A 69 4.99 -5.88 5.23
CA SER A 69 5.84 -6.78 4.44
C SER A 69 7.03 -7.18 5.29
N PHE A 70 7.29 -8.48 5.44
CA PHE A 70 8.44 -8.95 6.21
C PHE A 70 9.72 -8.76 5.40
N PRO A 71 10.66 -7.89 5.80
CA PRO A 71 11.74 -7.49 4.90
C PRO A 71 12.69 -8.60 4.47
N ASN A 72 12.78 -9.75 5.15
CA ASN A 72 13.73 -10.81 4.78
C ASN A 72 13.19 -12.26 4.87
N ASP A 73 12.14 -12.52 5.65
CA ASP A 73 11.77 -13.88 6.06
C ASP A 73 11.03 -14.72 5.01
N LEU A 74 10.51 -14.08 3.96
CA LEU A 74 9.83 -14.74 2.84
C LEU A 74 10.67 -14.77 1.56
N LYS A 75 11.86 -14.15 1.57
CA LYS A 75 12.85 -14.22 0.49
C LYS A 75 13.47 -15.61 0.38
N LEU A 76 13.92 -15.97 -0.83
CA LEU A 76 14.60 -17.23 -1.15
C LEU A 76 15.65 -17.64 -0.08
N VAL A 77 16.58 -16.76 0.29
CA VAL A 77 17.62 -17.07 1.30
C VAL A 77 17.06 -17.43 2.67
N GLY A 78 15.93 -16.83 3.08
CA GLY A 78 15.20 -17.16 4.31
C GLY A 78 14.43 -18.48 4.25
N GLN A 79 14.29 -19.06 3.05
CA GLN A 79 13.50 -20.27 2.77
C GLN A 79 14.34 -21.49 2.42
N ILE A 80 15.49 -21.35 1.76
CA ILE A 80 16.44 -22.45 1.48
C ILE A 80 17.71 -22.40 2.33
N GLY A 81 17.96 -21.28 3.02
CA GLY A 81 19.09 -21.08 3.94
C GLY A 81 20.33 -20.51 3.27
N SER A 82 21.19 -19.88 4.08
CA SER A 82 22.51 -19.37 3.68
C SER A 82 23.60 -20.32 4.18
N PRO A 83 24.46 -20.82 3.28
CA PRO A 83 25.79 -20.23 3.18
C PRO A 83 26.33 -20.14 1.74
N ASP A 84 27.11 -19.10 1.45
CA ASP A 84 27.82 -18.94 0.16
C ASP A 84 28.89 -20.03 -0.09
N SER A 85 29.19 -20.87 0.91
CA SER A 85 30.07 -22.04 0.78
C SER A 85 29.34 -23.37 0.52
N GLY A 86 28.01 -23.38 0.38
CA GLY A 86 27.21 -24.49 -0.16
C GLY A 86 27.15 -25.81 0.64
N ILE A 87 28.03 -26.06 1.61
CA ILE A 87 28.27 -27.41 2.18
C ILE A 87 27.09 -27.95 3.03
N ASN A 88 26.29 -27.11 3.68
CA ASN A 88 25.31 -27.52 4.70
C ASN A 88 23.86 -27.01 4.46
N THR A 89 23.37 -27.04 3.22
CA THR A 89 21.98 -26.63 2.90
C THR A 89 21.04 -27.83 2.78
N PRO A 90 19.71 -27.69 3.01
CA PRO A 90 18.77 -28.80 2.83
C PRO A 90 18.81 -29.38 1.42
N SER A 91 18.82 -28.52 0.38
CA SER A 91 18.90 -28.95 -1.02
C SER A 91 20.21 -29.68 -1.33
N ARG A 92 21.36 -29.21 -0.82
CA ARG A 92 22.66 -29.90 -0.99
C ARG A 92 22.67 -31.26 -0.31
N ASN A 93 22.16 -31.34 0.91
CA ASN A 93 22.12 -32.57 1.69
C ASN A 93 21.24 -33.63 1.01
N GLU A 94 20.06 -33.24 0.54
CA GLU A 94 19.17 -34.12 -0.20
C GLU A 94 19.77 -34.55 -1.54
N TYR A 95 20.33 -33.61 -2.32
CA TYR A 95 21.04 -33.94 -3.55
C TYR A 95 22.14 -34.98 -3.32
N ASN A 96 23.03 -34.77 -2.33
CA ASN A 96 24.10 -35.70 -2.01
C ASN A 96 23.58 -37.08 -1.58
N ARG A 97 22.48 -37.12 -0.80
CA ARG A 97 21.82 -38.38 -0.40
C ARG A 97 21.31 -39.15 -1.63
N ARG A 98 20.56 -38.48 -2.50
CA ARG A 98 19.99 -39.09 -3.72
C ARG A 98 21.11 -39.56 -4.67
N VAL A 99 22.14 -38.76 -4.89
CA VAL A 99 23.32 -39.14 -5.69
C VAL A 99 24.02 -40.38 -5.12
N ALA A 100 24.18 -40.48 -3.79
CA ALA A 100 24.76 -41.65 -3.16
C ALA A 100 23.91 -42.92 -3.36
N GLU A 101 22.58 -42.80 -3.23
CA GLU A 101 21.62 -43.89 -3.50
C GLU A 101 21.68 -44.36 -4.95
N ILE A 102 21.62 -43.42 -5.91
CA ILE A 102 21.67 -43.69 -7.36
C ILE A 102 22.99 -44.37 -7.76
N ASN A 103 24.11 -43.92 -7.19
CA ASN A 103 25.41 -44.50 -7.49
C ASN A 103 25.57 -45.92 -6.90
N ALA A 104 25.02 -46.17 -5.71
CA ALA A 104 25.06 -47.47 -5.05
C ALA A 104 24.15 -48.52 -5.71
N ASP A 105 23.09 -48.11 -6.42
CA ASP A 105 22.26 -49.03 -7.19
C ASP A 105 23.04 -49.61 -8.38
N THR A 106 23.16 -50.93 -8.42
CA THR A 106 23.89 -51.67 -9.48
C THR A 106 22.97 -52.16 -10.60
N SER A 107 21.64 -51.95 -10.48
CA SER A 107 20.65 -52.29 -11.50
C SER A 107 20.41 -51.19 -12.52
N LEU A 108 20.74 -49.93 -12.18
CA LEU A 108 20.59 -48.77 -13.06
C LEU A 108 21.71 -48.70 -14.12
N SER A 109 21.34 -48.39 -15.36
CA SER A 109 22.31 -48.04 -16.40
C SER A 109 22.93 -46.66 -16.15
N ASP A 110 24.10 -46.38 -16.74
CA ASP A 110 24.74 -45.05 -16.63
C ASP A 110 23.84 -43.91 -17.14
N ALA A 111 22.99 -44.19 -18.14
CA ALA A 111 22.01 -43.24 -18.65
C ALA A 111 20.87 -42.98 -17.64
N ASP A 112 20.39 -44.02 -16.95
CA ASP A 112 19.40 -43.88 -15.88
C ASP A 112 19.98 -43.12 -14.68
N LYS A 113 21.24 -43.39 -14.32
CA LYS A 113 21.95 -42.67 -13.26
C LYS A 113 22.10 -41.19 -13.61
N ALA A 114 22.56 -40.86 -14.80
CA ALA A 114 22.66 -39.47 -15.26
C ALA A 114 21.29 -38.76 -15.21
N ARG A 115 20.22 -39.40 -15.68
CA ARG A 115 18.85 -38.87 -15.63
C ARG A 115 18.37 -38.62 -14.20
N LEU A 116 18.57 -39.57 -13.28
CA LEU A 116 18.15 -39.46 -11.88
C LEU A 116 18.99 -38.45 -11.08
N ILE A 117 20.27 -38.29 -11.41
CA ILE A 117 21.13 -37.25 -10.82
C ILE A 117 20.64 -35.87 -11.26
N GLU A 118 20.29 -35.68 -12.53
CA GLU A 118 19.69 -34.43 -13.02
C GLU A 118 18.28 -34.20 -12.46
N GLU A 119 17.49 -35.25 -12.21
CA GLU A 119 16.21 -35.15 -11.49
C GLU A 119 16.42 -34.64 -10.05
N ALA A 120 17.40 -35.18 -9.33
CA ALA A 120 17.79 -34.68 -8.01
C ALA A 120 18.37 -33.25 -8.07
N ASN A 121 19.06 -32.88 -9.16
CA ASN A 121 19.63 -31.55 -9.41
C ASN A 121 18.55 -30.48 -9.56
N ARG A 122 17.32 -30.87 -9.98
CA ARG A 122 16.17 -29.97 -10.17
C ARG A 122 15.36 -29.74 -8.90
N ASN A 123 15.43 -30.64 -7.92
CA ASN A 123 14.56 -30.58 -6.76
C ASN A 123 15.11 -29.67 -5.66
N VAL A 124 14.35 -28.63 -5.30
CA VAL A 124 14.67 -27.72 -4.20
C VAL A 124 14.13 -28.31 -2.89
N VAL A 125 14.81 -28.07 -1.77
CA VAL A 125 14.29 -28.42 -0.44
C VAL A 125 14.27 -27.17 0.43
N LEU A 126 13.07 -26.79 0.87
CA LEU A 126 12.89 -25.69 1.82
C LEU A 126 13.35 -26.07 3.23
N LEU A 127 13.77 -25.07 4.02
CA LEU A 127 13.99 -25.18 5.45
C LEU A 127 12.71 -25.66 6.16
N ALA A 128 12.85 -26.54 7.16
CA ALA A 128 11.71 -27.11 7.88
C ALA A 128 10.97 -26.09 8.76
N ASN A 129 11.69 -25.17 9.40
CA ASN A 129 11.14 -24.20 10.37
C ASN A 129 11.65 -22.77 10.11
N PRO A 130 11.23 -22.10 9.01
CA PRO A 130 11.62 -20.72 8.74
C PRO A 130 10.95 -19.74 9.73
N ASN A 131 11.57 -18.57 9.95
CA ASN A 131 11.03 -17.55 10.87
C ASN A 131 9.65 -17.03 10.43
N SER A 132 9.40 -16.92 9.12
CA SER A 132 8.14 -16.43 8.56
C SER A 132 6.92 -17.22 9.03
N ILE A 133 7.00 -18.55 9.15
CA ILE A 133 5.88 -19.38 9.67
C ILE A 133 5.55 -18.97 11.11
N ARG A 134 6.56 -18.84 11.98
CA ARG A 134 6.38 -18.37 13.36
C ARG A 134 5.78 -16.96 13.41
N MET A 135 6.18 -16.06 12.51
CA MET A 135 5.65 -14.69 12.47
C MET A 135 4.18 -14.66 12.02
N LEU A 136 3.81 -15.48 11.03
CA LEU A 136 2.43 -15.61 10.57
C LEU A 136 1.53 -16.25 11.64
N ASP A 137 2.02 -17.25 12.37
CA ASP A 137 1.29 -17.82 13.52
C ASP A 137 1.06 -16.78 14.63
N GLN A 138 2.06 -15.94 14.93
CA GLN A 138 1.91 -14.85 15.91
C GLN A 138 0.87 -13.81 15.45
N ILE A 139 0.82 -13.48 14.15
CA ILE A 139 -0.22 -12.62 13.58
C ILE A 139 -1.59 -13.30 13.70
N ARG A 140 -1.70 -14.60 13.41
CA ARG A 140 -2.95 -15.34 13.54
C ARG A 140 -3.49 -15.32 14.97
N GLU A 141 -2.63 -15.53 15.97
CA GLU A 141 -3.06 -15.43 17.37
C GLU A 141 -3.44 -14.00 17.76
N TYR A 142 -2.73 -12.98 17.27
CA TYR A 142 -3.13 -11.58 17.46
C TYR A 142 -4.50 -11.28 16.83
N ASN A 143 -4.73 -11.71 15.58
CA ASN A 143 -5.95 -11.46 14.82
C ASN A 143 -7.22 -12.05 15.48
N LYS A 144 -7.09 -13.09 16.31
CA LYS A 144 -8.20 -13.63 17.13
C LYS A 144 -8.61 -12.71 18.29
N THR A 145 -7.78 -11.73 18.65
CA THR A 145 -8.00 -10.84 19.81
C THR A 145 -8.59 -9.48 19.43
N VAL A 146 -8.72 -9.18 18.14
CA VAL A 146 -9.15 -7.89 17.58
C VAL A 146 -10.30 -8.09 16.58
N PRO A 147 -11.17 -7.08 16.37
CA PRO A 147 -12.19 -7.14 15.31
C PRO A 147 -11.54 -7.19 13.92
N GLU A 148 -12.29 -7.64 12.92
CA GLU A 148 -11.81 -7.84 11.54
C GLU A 148 -11.12 -6.60 10.94
N ARG A 149 -11.71 -5.41 11.13
CA ARG A 149 -11.13 -4.09 10.74
C ARG A 149 -9.74 -3.81 11.34
N ASP A 150 -9.40 -4.43 12.47
CA ASP A 150 -8.13 -4.24 13.17
C ASP A 150 -7.09 -5.35 12.92
N GLN A 151 -7.45 -6.40 12.18
CA GLN A 151 -6.55 -7.51 11.89
C GLN A 151 -5.34 -7.10 11.05
N LYS A 152 -4.23 -7.80 11.26
CA LYS A 152 -2.99 -7.62 10.49
C LYS A 152 -2.96 -8.55 9.29
N LYS A 153 -2.51 -8.02 8.15
CA LYS A 153 -2.36 -8.71 6.86
C LYS A 153 -0.95 -8.50 6.31
N ILE A 154 -0.48 -9.41 5.46
CA ILE A 154 0.90 -9.47 4.98
C ILE A 154 0.98 -9.47 3.45
N ARG A 155 1.83 -8.61 2.87
CA ARG A 155 2.35 -8.84 1.51
C ARG A 155 3.57 -9.75 1.64
N ALA A 156 3.59 -10.82 0.86
CA ALA A 156 4.67 -11.78 0.89
C ALA A 156 5.77 -11.38 -0.11
N HIS A 157 6.92 -10.95 0.43
CA HIS A 157 8.04 -10.42 -0.33
C HIS A 157 9.29 -11.31 -0.09
N VAL A 158 9.86 -12.00 -1.07
CA VAL A 158 9.55 -12.10 -2.51
C VAL A 158 10.02 -13.49 -2.99
N LEU A 159 9.36 -14.10 -3.98
CA LEU A 159 9.79 -15.39 -4.54
C LEU A 159 11.12 -15.27 -5.34
N VAL A 160 11.19 -14.33 -6.29
CA VAL A 160 12.36 -14.15 -7.18
C VAL A 160 12.91 -12.73 -7.04
N TRP A 161 14.23 -12.60 -6.88
CA TRP A 161 14.95 -11.33 -6.89
C TRP A 161 16.35 -11.53 -7.49
N HIS A 162 17.37 -10.78 -7.08
CA HIS A 162 18.76 -10.91 -7.55
C HIS A 162 19.78 -10.58 -6.44
N GLY A 163 21.06 -10.70 -6.75
CA GLY A 163 22.17 -10.23 -5.90
C GLY A 163 22.33 -11.05 -4.62
N GLY A 164 22.85 -10.43 -3.55
CA GLY A 164 23.18 -11.09 -2.28
C GLY A 164 21.98 -11.59 -1.46
N GLN A 165 20.77 -11.48 -2.00
CA GLN A 165 19.51 -11.93 -1.38
C GLN A 165 19.09 -13.31 -1.92
N GLN A 166 19.82 -13.83 -2.89
CA GLN A 166 19.69 -15.17 -3.43
C GLN A 166 21.05 -15.89 -3.36
N PRO A 167 21.16 -17.04 -2.67
CA PRO A 167 22.45 -17.65 -2.41
C PRO A 167 23.00 -18.31 -3.68
N MET A 168 24.28 -18.07 -3.99
CA MET A 168 24.93 -18.50 -5.24
C MET A 168 24.79 -20.00 -5.53
N TYR A 169 24.75 -20.84 -4.49
CA TYR A 169 24.61 -22.29 -4.65
C TYR A 169 23.30 -22.70 -5.34
N PHE A 170 22.23 -21.89 -5.24
CA PHE A 170 20.93 -22.13 -5.89
C PHE A 170 21.02 -22.14 -7.42
N PHE A 171 22.04 -21.49 -7.98
CA PHE A 171 22.31 -21.41 -9.41
C PHE A 171 23.36 -22.42 -9.90
N CYS A 172 23.95 -23.20 -9.00
CA CYS A 172 25.03 -24.14 -9.33
C CYS A 172 24.55 -25.59 -9.27
N ASN A 173 25.14 -26.48 -10.07
CA ASN A 173 24.84 -27.91 -10.08
C ASN A 173 25.14 -28.55 -8.72
N GLY A 174 24.26 -29.48 -8.34
CA GLY A 174 24.26 -30.13 -7.04
C GLY A 174 24.11 -29.20 -5.84
N PHE A 175 23.60 -27.97 -6.02
CA PHE A 175 23.45 -26.96 -4.98
C PHE A 175 24.77 -26.60 -4.26
N ASN A 176 25.85 -26.42 -5.03
CA ASN A 176 27.19 -26.16 -4.48
C ASN A 176 27.91 -25.04 -5.22
N TYR A 177 28.25 -23.95 -4.52
CA TYR A 177 29.10 -22.87 -5.05
C TYR A 177 30.49 -22.94 -4.42
N ASN A 178 31.54 -22.86 -5.24
CA ASN A 178 32.94 -23.00 -4.82
C ASN A 178 33.59 -21.66 -4.41
N GLY A 179 32.81 -20.59 -4.24
CA GLY A 179 33.31 -19.27 -3.89
C GLY A 179 33.89 -18.46 -5.06
N ASN A 180 33.97 -19.03 -6.28
CA ASN A 180 34.57 -18.36 -7.44
C ASN A 180 33.68 -18.48 -8.69
N LYS A 181 33.02 -17.38 -9.08
CA LYS A 181 32.10 -17.30 -10.22
C LYS A 181 32.68 -17.78 -11.55
N ILE A 182 33.98 -17.60 -11.77
CA ILE A 182 34.66 -17.97 -13.02
C ILE A 182 34.73 -19.49 -13.17
N THR A 183 34.80 -20.20 -12.04
CA THR A 183 34.90 -21.66 -11.97
C THR A 183 33.61 -22.29 -11.44
N ALA A 184 32.50 -21.55 -11.40
CA ALA A 184 31.24 -22.08 -10.91
C ALA A 184 30.63 -23.06 -11.90
N ASP A 185 30.16 -24.20 -11.38
CA ASP A 185 29.46 -25.21 -12.15
C ASP A 185 27.98 -24.81 -12.24
N TRP A 186 27.67 -23.91 -13.19
CA TRP A 186 26.34 -23.32 -13.34
C TRP A 186 25.30 -24.35 -13.83
N ALA A 187 24.08 -24.24 -13.31
CA ALA A 187 22.93 -25.02 -13.78
C ALA A 187 22.53 -24.61 -15.21
N SER A 188 21.96 -25.55 -15.98
CA SER A 188 21.38 -25.22 -17.29
C SER A 188 20.11 -24.38 -17.15
N PRO A 189 19.69 -23.63 -18.19
CA PRO A 189 18.39 -22.95 -18.22
C PRO A 189 17.23 -23.90 -17.89
N GLU A 190 17.24 -25.12 -18.42
CA GLU A 190 16.22 -26.14 -18.19
C GLU A 190 16.21 -26.63 -16.74
N THR A 191 17.39 -26.90 -16.16
CA THR A 191 17.55 -27.23 -14.73
C THR A 191 17.02 -26.09 -13.86
N MET A 192 17.32 -24.84 -14.22
CA MET A 192 16.98 -23.66 -13.44
C MET A 192 15.48 -23.35 -13.47
N LEU A 193 14.81 -23.52 -14.61
CA LEU A 193 13.35 -23.42 -14.71
C LEU A 193 12.65 -24.51 -13.88
N ALA A 194 13.15 -25.75 -13.90
CA ALA A 194 12.60 -26.83 -13.08
C ALA A 194 12.83 -26.61 -11.56
N ARG A 195 13.98 -26.05 -11.16
CA ARG A 195 14.24 -25.59 -9.78
C ARG A 195 13.30 -24.47 -9.37
N LEU A 196 13.03 -23.52 -10.26
CA LEU A 196 12.10 -22.42 -10.02
C LEU A 196 10.67 -22.93 -9.82
N GLU A 197 10.23 -23.90 -10.63
CA GLU A 197 8.93 -24.58 -10.44
C GLU A 197 8.86 -25.31 -9.10
N SER A 198 9.87 -26.13 -8.80
CA SER A 198 10.00 -26.88 -7.54
C SER A 198 9.97 -25.95 -6.31
N TYR A 199 10.66 -24.80 -6.38
CA TYR A 199 10.66 -23.80 -5.32
C TYR A 199 9.29 -23.13 -5.16
N ILE A 200 8.72 -22.59 -6.25
CA ILE A 200 7.45 -21.85 -6.19
C ILE A 200 6.30 -22.76 -5.77
N GLN A 201 6.24 -24.00 -6.27
CA GLN A 201 5.25 -25.00 -5.83
C GLN A 201 5.28 -25.17 -4.30
N GLN A 202 6.47 -25.44 -3.73
CA GLN A 202 6.62 -25.63 -2.29
C GLN A 202 6.30 -24.38 -1.48
N MET A 203 6.60 -23.19 -2.02
CA MET A 203 6.23 -21.92 -1.39
C MET A 203 4.71 -21.74 -1.36
N MET A 204 4.03 -21.90 -2.50
CA MET A 204 2.57 -21.75 -2.56
C MET A 204 1.88 -22.79 -1.65
N GLU A 205 2.30 -24.06 -1.68
CA GLU A 205 1.76 -25.12 -0.80
C GLU A 205 1.93 -24.79 0.68
N ARG A 206 3.13 -24.37 1.08
CA ARG A 206 3.49 -24.06 2.47
C ARG A 206 2.68 -22.89 3.02
N TYR A 207 2.43 -21.88 2.20
CA TYR A 207 1.82 -20.63 2.65
C TYR A 207 0.31 -20.54 2.38
N ALA A 208 -0.27 -21.40 1.54
CA ALA A 208 -1.72 -21.45 1.29
C ALA A 208 -2.58 -21.56 2.58
N PRO A 209 -2.17 -22.30 3.64
CA PRO A 209 -2.87 -22.28 4.93
C PRO A 209 -2.92 -20.91 5.62
N TYR A 210 -2.22 -19.88 5.11
CA TYR A 210 -2.21 -18.49 5.60
C TYR A 210 -2.93 -17.51 4.66
N ASN A 211 -3.85 -17.99 3.81
CA ASN A 211 -4.72 -17.14 2.97
C ASN A 211 -5.62 -16.16 3.77
N ASP A 212 -5.78 -16.39 5.09
CA ASP A 212 -6.43 -15.46 6.02
C ASP A 212 -5.56 -14.23 6.37
N ILE A 213 -4.25 -14.27 6.08
CA ILE A 213 -3.26 -13.26 6.49
C ILE A 213 -2.47 -12.72 5.30
N ILE A 214 -1.93 -13.61 4.45
CA ILE A 214 -1.26 -13.24 3.22
C ILE A 214 -2.32 -12.93 2.17
N TYR A 215 -2.28 -11.73 1.58
CA TYR A 215 -3.22 -11.30 0.54
C TYR A 215 -2.57 -11.11 -0.83
N SER A 216 -1.25 -10.93 -0.88
CA SER A 216 -0.52 -10.75 -2.13
C SER A 216 0.92 -11.25 -2.04
N TRP A 217 1.50 -11.55 -3.19
CA TRP A 217 2.91 -11.92 -3.36
C TRP A 217 3.60 -10.99 -4.34
N ASP A 218 4.75 -10.44 -3.94
CA ASP A 218 5.75 -10.00 -4.91
C ASP A 218 6.37 -11.28 -5.49
N VAL A 219 6.03 -11.60 -6.75
CA VAL A 219 6.50 -12.81 -7.43
C VAL A 219 7.92 -12.59 -7.94
N VAL A 220 8.15 -11.45 -8.59
CA VAL A 220 9.48 -11.03 -9.04
C VAL A 220 9.74 -9.60 -8.56
N ASN A 221 10.87 -9.40 -7.89
CA ASN A 221 11.40 -8.11 -7.52
C ASN A 221 12.58 -7.74 -8.42
N GLU A 222 12.60 -6.51 -8.95
CA GLU A 222 13.75 -5.90 -9.63
C GLU A 222 14.44 -6.79 -10.68
N GLY A 223 13.66 -7.31 -11.64
CA GLY A 223 14.17 -8.22 -12.67
C GLY A 223 15.12 -7.55 -13.67
N LEU A 224 14.90 -6.26 -13.95
CA LEU A 224 15.62 -5.49 -14.97
C LEU A 224 16.67 -4.55 -14.37
N ASP A 225 17.76 -4.35 -15.10
CA ASP A 225 18.79 -3.38 -14.77
C ASP A 225 18.33 -1.93 -15.00
N ASP A 226 19.01 -0.99 -14.35
CA ASP A 226 18.61 0.42 -14.36
C ASP A 226 19.02 1.21 -15.61
N TYR A 227 19.96 0.72 -16.42
CA TYR A 227 20.58 1.50 -17.50
C TYR A 227 20.23 0.98 -18.90
N THR A 228 20.08 -0.33 -19.07
CA THR A 228 19.76 -0.93 -20.38
C THR A 228 18.33 -1.49 -20.45
N GLY A 229 17.67 -1.67 -19.30
CA GLY A 229 16.35 -2.30 -19.21
C GLY A 229 16.38 -3.78 -19.59
N GLN A 230 17.53 -4.44 -19.49
CA GLN A 230 17.72 -5.86 -19.76
C GLN A 230 17.81 -6.65 -18.46
N VAL A 231 17.81 -7.97 -18.55
CA VAL A 231 17.98 -8.85 -17.37
C VAL A 231 19.36 -8.63 -16.75
N ARG A 232 19.39 -8.41 -15.44
CA ARG A 232 20.61 -8.23 -14.63
C ARG A 232 21.56 -9.43 -14.78
N ASN A 233 22.82 -9.19 -15.17
CA ASN A 233 23.81 -10.21 -15.46
C ASN A 233 25.19 -9.84 -14.87
N MET A 234 25.84 -10.76 -14.15
CA MET A 234 27.13 -10.50 -13.50
C MET A 234 28.37 -10.57 -14.42
N ASP A 235 28.19 -11.02 -15.67
CA ASP A 235 29.25 -11.16 -16.69
C ASP A 235 29.02 -10.21 -17.89
N ASP A 236 27.87 -9.54 -17.98
CA ASP A 236 27.62 -8.46 -18.96
C ASP A 236 28.03 -7.10 -18.35
N PRO A 237 29.09 -6.44 -18.85
CA PRO A 237 29.59 -5.18 -18.29
C PRO A 237 28.64 -4.00 -18.50
N LEU A 238 27.57 -4.15 -19.30
CA LEU A 238 26.57 -3.11 -19.54
C LEU A 238 25.43 -3.13 -18.52
N THR A 239 25.24 -4.25 -17.79
CA THR A 239 24.10 -4.42 -16.88
C THR A 239 24.52 -4.41 -15.40
N GLN A 240 23.57 -4.18 -14.50
CA GLN A 240 23.77 -4.40 -13.08
C GLN A 240 23.85 -5.91 -12.76
N SER A 241 24.64 -6.25 -11.74
CA SER A 241 24.94 -7.62 -11.31
C SER A 241 23.69 -8.42 -10.90
N GLY A 242 23.42 -9.56 -11.56
CA GLY A 242 22.37 -10.51 -11.18
C GLY A 242 22.59 -11.92 -11.74
N GLN A 243 22.27 -12.95 -10.96
CA GLN A 243 22.57 -14.35 -11.28
C GLN A 243 21.68 -14.94 -12.37
N TRP A 244 20.44 -14.49 -12.49
CA TRP A 244 19.50 -14.97 -13.52
C TRP A 244 20.01 -14.70 -14.93
N GLY A 245 20.58 -13.51 -15.16
CA GLY A 245 21.19 -13.17 -16.44
C GLY A 245 22.34 -14.10 -16.81
N ASN A 246 23.13 -14.60 -15.85
CA ASN A 246 24.20 -15.57 -16.13
C ASN A 246 23.66 -16.92 -16.64
N ILE A 247 22.52 -17.37 -16.11
CA ILE A 247 21.87 -18.62 -16.55
C ILE A 247 21.24 -18.46 -17.93
N PHE A 248 20.44 -17.41 -18.13
CA PHE A 248 19.58 -17.26 -19.30
C PHE A 248 20.21 -16.44 -20.43
N ARG A 249 21.52 -16.18 -20.40
CA ARG A 249 22.22 -15.28 -21.32
C ARG A 249 22.13 -15.73 -22.79
N ARG A 250 21.81 -14.79 -23.70
CA ARG A 250 21.72 -15.00 -25.15
C ARG A 250 22.61 -14.02 -25.93
N THR A 251 23.90 -14.32 -25.97
CA THR A 251 24.93 -13.51 -26.68
C THR A 251 24.73 -13.49 -28.20
N ASP A 252 23.93 -14.40 -28.77
CA ASP A 252 23.48 -14.36 -30.16
C ASP A 252 22.46 -13.23 -30.45
N LEU A 253 21.97 -12.56 -29.41
CA LEU A 253 21.03 -11.44 -29.46
C LEU A 253 21.67 -10.08 -29.10
N ASP A 254 23.00 -9.98 -29.14
CA ASP A 254 23.75 -8.76 -28.80
C ASP A 254 23.83 -7.72 -29.93
N ASP A 255 23.40 -8.06 -31.15
CA ASP A 255 23.39 -7.12 -32.26
C ASP A 255 22.35 -6.00 -32.03
N PRO A 256 22.69 -4.71 -32.31
CA PRO A 256 21.74 -3.61 -32.19
C PRO A 256 20.45 -3.83 -32.99
N GLY A 257 19.32 -3.49 -32.38
CA GLY A 257 17.97 -3.76 -32.90
C GLY A 257 17.37 -5.10 -32.46
N LYS A 258 18.07 -5.91 -31.66
CA LYS A 258 17.56 -7.15 -31.04
C LYS A 258 17.19 -7.00 -29.57
N GLU A 259 17.25 -5.80 -28.99
CA GLU A 259 17.14 -5.55 -27.54
C GLU A 259 15.84 -6.08 -26.94
N ASP A 260 14.72 -5.94 -27.66
CA ASP A 260 13.41 -6.45 -27.23
C ASP A 260 13.31 -7.98 -27.35
N GLN A 261 13.99 -8.59 -28.33
CA GLN A 261 14.07 -10.05 -28.47
C GLN A 261 14.98 -10.63 -27.37
N ARG A 262 16.12 -10.00 -27.10
CA ARG A 262 17.01 -10.34 -25.99
C ARG A 262 16.25 -10.29 -24.67
N LEU A 263 15.56 -9.19 -24.38
CA LEU A 263 14.71 -9.07 -23.20
C LEU A 263 13.70 -10.22 -23.13
N TYR A 264 12.96 -10.48 -24.20
CA TYR A 264 11.95 -11.54 -24.21
C TYR A 264 12.57 -12.93 -23.93
N GLU A 265 13.69 -13.28 -24.56
CA GLU A 265 14.30 -14.60 -24.39
C GLU A 265 15.03 -14.76 -23.04
N GLU A 266 15.76 -13.74 -22.57
CA GLU A 266 16.48 -13.78 -21.28
C GLU A 266 15.51 -13.70 -20.07
N SER A 267 14.36 -13.00 -20.19
CA SER A 267 13.35 -12.87 -19.11
C SER A 267 12.38 -14.07 -18.99
N VAL A 268 12.65 -15.20 -19.67
CA VAL A 268 11.76 -16.38 -19.65
C VAL A 268 11.48 -16.89 -18.22
N TYR A 269 12.44 -16.77 -17.30
CA TYR A 269 12.26 -17.15 -15.90
C TYR A 269 11.23 -16.28 -15.16
N ILE A 270 11.05 -15.02 -15.55
CA ILE A 270 10.06 -14.11 -14.97
C ILE A 270 8.66 -14.56 -15.37
N ARG A 271 8.44 -14.79 -16.68
CA ARG A 271 7.15 -15.31 -17.17
C ARG A 271 6.79 -16.65 -16.52
N LYS A 272 7.79 -17.54 -16.37
CA LYS A 272 7.62 -18.81 -15.67
C LYS A 272 7.39 -18.67 -14.17
N ALA A 273 8.00 -17.70 -13.48
CA ALA A 273 7.72 -17.43 -12.07
C ALA A 273 6.24 -17.09 -11.84
N PHE A 274 5.65 -16.22 -12.67
CA PHE A 274 4.23 -15.88 -12.61
C PHE A 274 3.31 -17.04 -13.02
N GLU A 275 3.63 -17.75 -14.11
CA GLU A 275 2.89 -18.97 -14.52
C GLU A 275 2.83 -20.01 -13.39
N PHE A 276 3.95 -20.26 -12.70
CA PHE A 276 4.00 -21.19 -11.58
C PHE A 276 3.29 -20.63 -10.34
N ALA A 277 3.43 -19.34 -10.04
CA ALA A 277 2.76 -18.71 -8.90
C ALA A 277 1.23 -18.84 -9.04
N ARG A 278 0.65 -18.44 -10.19
CA ARG A 278 -0.79 -18.59 -10.47
C ARG A 278 -1.23 -20.05 -10.45
N LYS A 279 -0.55 -20.92 -11.21
CA LYS A 279 -0.85 -22.36 -11.27
C LYS A 279 -0.96 -22.98 -9.87
N TYR A 280 -0.02 -22.67 -8.98
CA TYR A 280 0.03 -23.28 -7.65
C TYR A 280 -0.81 -22.53 -6.60
N SER A 281 -1.00 -21.21 -6.67
CA SER A 281 -2.00 -20.53 -5.82
C SER A 281 -3.38 -21.14 -6.02
N ASP A 282 -3.77 -21.32 -7.29
CA ASP A 282 -5.06 -21.87 -7.67
C ASP A 282 -5.19 -23.33 -7.25
N GLN A 283 -4.14 -24.14 -7.47
CA GLN A 283 -4.10 -25.55 -7.07
C GLN A 283 -4.27 -25.75 -5.56
N TYR A 284 -3.71 -24.85 -4.74
CA TYR A 284 -3.77 -24.92 -3.28
C TYR A 284 -4.91 -24.07 -2.68
N GLY A 285 -5.76 -23.46 -3.51
CA GLY A 285 -6.92 -22.69 -3.08
C GLY A 285 -6.58 -21.37 -2.37
N ALA A 286 -5.44 -20.77 -2.70
CA ALA A 286 -5.02 -19.46 -2.22
C ALA A 286 -5.47 -18.37 -3.21
N ASP A 287 -6.11 -17.33 -2.68
CA ASP A 287 -6.65 -16.20 -3.44
C ASP A 287 -5.73 -15.01 -3.21
N TRP A 288 -4.62 -15.00 -3.96
CA TRP A 288 -3.54 -14.04 -3.82
C TRP A 288 -3.34 -13.20 -5.08
N THR A 289 -3.25 -11.89 -4.87
CA THR A 289 -2.83 -10.95 -5.90
C THR A 289 -1.33 -11.10 -6.19
N LEU A 290 -0.97 -11.25 -7.46
CA LEU A 290 0.40 -11.48 -7.91
C LEU A 290 1.01 -10.20 -8.49
N TYR A 291 2.12 -9.75 -7.89
CA TYR A 291 2.80 -8.49 -8.21
C TYR A 291 4.18 -8.66 -8.86
N TYR A 292 4.49 -7.78 -9.83
CA TYR A 292 5.88 -7.42 -10.15
C TYR A 292 6.25 -6.18 -9.34
N ASN A 293 7.35 -6.20 -8.59
CA ASN A 293 7.74 -5.10 -7.70
C ASN A 293 9.12 -4.55 -8.05
N ASP A 294 9.27 -3.25 -8.27
CA ASP A 294 10.55 -2.67 -8.68
C ASP A 294 10.55 -1.13 -8.46
N PHE A 295 11.72 -0.50 -8.53
CA PHE A 295 11.98 0.92 -8.23
C PHE A 295 12.21 1.77 -9.51
N GLN A 296 11.48 1.46 -10.58
CA GLN A 296 11.41 2.26 -11.82
C GLN A 296 10.77 3.64 -11.61
N ASP A 297 10.03 3.79 -10.52
CA ASP A 297 9.40 5.03 -10.02
C ASP A 297 10.31 5.88 -9.13
N SER A 298 11.55 5.45 -8.89
CA SER A 298 12.46 6.15 -7.99
C SER A 298 12.97 7.49 -8.54
N ASN A 299 13.76 8.21 -7.73
CA ASN A 299 14.28 9.54 -8.03
C ASN A 299 15.36 9.62 -9.15
N LYS A 300 15.15 8.95 -10.28
CA LYS A 300 16.07 8.82 -11.43
C LYS A 300 15.34 8.77 -12.78
N PRO A 301 15.99 9.07 -13.92
CA PRO A 301 15.53 8.72 -15.25
C PRO A 301 15.15 7.24 -15.32
N TYR A 302 13.95 6.99 -15.81
CA TYR A 302 13.28 5.70 -15.76
C TYR A 302 13.38 4.94 -17.09
N GLU A 303 13.76 5.59 -18.19
CA GLU A 303 14.02 4.92 -19.47
C GLU A 303 15.50 4.51 -19.61
N PRO A 304 15.80 3.35 -20.23
CA PRO A 304 14.87 2.43 -20.90
C PRO A 304 14.13 1.44 -19.97
N LYS A 305 14.42 1.46 -18.66
CA LYS A 305 13.90 0.46 -17.71
C LYS A 305 12.37 0.35 -17.72
N MET A 306 11.65 1.47 -17.71
CA MET A 306 10.19 1.51 -17.71
C MET A 306 9.58 0.89 -18.97
N SER A 307 9.94 1.36 -20.16
CA SER A 307 9.41 0.82 -21.41
C SER A 307 9.75 -0.67 -21.58
N GLN A 308 10.92 -1.11 -21.12
CA GLN A 308 11.28 -2.52 -21.10
C GLN A 308 10.52 -3.33 -20.04
N THR A 309 10.25 -2.78 -18.84
CA THR A 309 9.35 -3.41 -17.84
C THR A 309 7.97 -3.65 -18.44
N ILE A 310 7.35 -2.66 -19.09
CA ILE A 310 6.03 -2.81 -19.71
C ILE A 310 6.06 -3.90 -20.81
N LYS A 311 7.07 -3.91 -21.68
CA LYS A 311 7.24 -4.97 -22.71
C LYS A 311 7.41 -6.37 -22.10
N MET A 312 8.15 -6.50 -21.00
CA MET A 312 8.38 -7.75 -20.29
C MET A 312 7.11 -8.28 -19.62
N LEU A 313 6.33 -7.40 -18.99
CA LEU A 313 5.11 -7.77 -18.24
C LEU A 313 3.91 -8.03 -19.14
N LYS A 314 3.81 -7.35 -20.29
CA LYS A 314 2.70 -7.52 -21.25
C LYS A 314 2.31 -8.99 -21.54
N PRO A 315 3.22 -9.90 -21.95
CA PRO A 315 2.87 -11.31 -22.19
C PRO A 315 2.49 -12.10 -20.92
N ILE A 316 2.73 -11.55 -19.72
CA ILE A 316 2.30 -12.14 -18.43
C ILE A 316 0.86 -11.71 -18.13
N TYR A 317 0.54 -10.44 -18.38
CA TYR A 317 -0.80 -9.88 -18.25
C TYR A 317 -1.77 -10.46 -19.29
N GLU A 318 -1.35 -10.56 -20.56
CA GLU A 318 -2.11 -11.24 -21.63
C GLU A 318 -2.38 -12.72 -21.33
N ALA A 319 -1.61 -13.34 -20.42
CA ALA A 319 -1.81 -14.72 -19.95
C ALA A 319 -2.62 -14.82 -18.63
N GLY A 320 -3.03 -13.71 -18.00
CA GLY A 320 -3.77 -13.70 -16.74
C GLY A 320 -2.96 -14.09 -15.50
N ASN A 321 -1.62 -13.98 -15.56
CA ASN A 321 -0.73 -14.45 -14.49
C ASN A 321 -0.17 -13.33 -13.59
N ILE A 322 -0.46 -12.05 -13.88
CA ILE A 322 -0.10 -10.89 -13.06
C ILE A 322 -1.34 -10.02 -12.89
N ASP A 323 -1.54 -9.52 -11.68
CA ASP A 323 -2.68 -8.67 -11.32
C ASP A 323 -2.22 -7.25 -10.95
N GLY A 324 -1.05 -7.14 -10.29
CA GLY A 324 -0.60 -5.91 -9.64
C GLY A 324 0.74 -5.37 -10.13
N TYR A 325 0.82 -4.05 -10.31
CA TYR A 325 2.06 -3.32 -10.58
C TYR A 325 2.62 -2.68 -9.30
N GLY A 326 3.76 -3.18 -8.84
CA GLY A 326 4.46 -2.72 -7.65
C GLY A 326 5.48 -1.64 -7.99
N MET A 327 5.20 -0.43 -7.52
CA MET A 327 6.13 0.69 -7.49
C MET A 327 6.71 0.74 -6.07
N GLN A 328 8.03 0.81 -5.90
CA GLN A 328 8.59 0.78 -4.54
C GLN A 328 8.31 2.07 -3.76
N GLY A 329 8.08 3.21 -4.42
CA GLY A 329 7.86 4.50 -3.77
C GLY A 329 9.15 5.12 -3.25
N ARG A 330 10.30 4.92 -3.93
CA ARG A 330 11.61 5.46 -3.52
C ARG A 330 11.82 6.90 -4.02
N LEU A 331 11.01 7.81 -3.52
CA LEU A 331 10.80 9.15 -4.08
C LEU A 331 11.74 10.20 -3.49
N ALA A 332 11.78 11.37 -4.13
CA ALA A 332 12.39 12.57 -3.59
C ALA A 332 11.49 13.78 -3.81
N THR A 333 11.57 14.77 -2.92
CA THR A 333 10.90 16.07 -3.09
C THR A 333 11.25 16.77 -4.40
N ALA A 334 12.42 16.44 -4.96
CA ALA A 334 12.93 16.95 -6.23
C ALA A 334 12.47 16.19 -7.49
N TYR A 335 12.27 14.87 -7.39
CA TYR A 335 12.00 13.98 -8.53
C TYR A 335 11.60 12.56 -8.07
N PRO A 336 10.73 11.81 -8.77
CA PRO A 336 9.95 12.22 -9.96
C PRO A 336 8.93 13.32 -9.64
N SER A 337 8.52 14.07 -10.67
CA SER A 337 7.37 14.97 -10.57
C SER A 337 6.07 14.17 -10.49
N ILE A 338 5.02 14.79 -9.94
CA ILE A 338 3.69 14.18 -9.82
C ILE A 338 3.10 13.82 -11.20
N ASP A 339 3.31 14.67 -12.21
CA ASP A 339 2.89 14.37 -13.59
C ASP A 339 3.66 13.20 -14.21
N LEU A 340 4.90 12.98 -13.80
CA LEU A 340 5.65 11.80 -14.21
C LEU A 340 5.14 10.55 -13.49
N LEU A 341 4.92 10.61 -12.17
CA LEU A 341 4.31 9.51 -11.43
C LEU A 341 2.96 9.11 -12.04
N ARG A 342 2.12 10.08 -12.44
CA ARG A 342 0.87 9.82 -13.17
C ARG A 342 1.12 9.03 -14.47
N GLN A 343 2.07 9.45 -15.31
CA GLN A 343 2.44 8.70 -16.53
C GLN A 343 2.94 7.28 -16.23
N GLN A 344 3.71 7.10 -15.16
CA GLN A 344 4.22 5.79 -14.75
C GLN A 344 3.11 4.86 -14.25
N ILE A 345 2.13 5.40 -13.51
CA ILE A 345 0.92 4.70 -13.08
C ILE A 345 0.07 4.30 -14.30
N GLU A 346 -0.21 5.25 -15.20
CA GLU A 346 -0.98 5.01 -16.43
C GLU A 346 -0.34 3.93 -17.31
N LEU A 347 1.00 3.92 -17.43
CA LEU A 347 1.73 2.86 -18.13
C LEU A 347 1.65 1.51 -17.40
N GLY A 348 1.83 1.48 -16.07
CA GLY A 348 1.73 0.26 -15.27
C GLY A 348 0.35 -0.41 -15.40
N LEU A 349 -0.71 0.39 -15.40
CA LEU A 349 -2.10 -0.04 -15.60
C LEU A 349 -2.41 -0.52 -17.05
N THR A 350 -1.44 -0.55 -17.96
CA THR A 350 -1.58 -1.25 -19.26
C THR A 350 -1.18 -2.74 -19.19
N VAL A 351 -0.57 -3.17 -18.08
CA VAL A 351 -0.03 -4.53 -17.88
C VAL A 351 -0.33 -5.08 -16.46
N ALA A 352 -1.29 -4.48 -15.77
CA ALA A 352 -1.80 -4.88 -14.46
C ALA A 352 -3.20 -4.27 -14.25
N ASP A 353 -4.02 -4.91 -13.43
CA ASP A 353 -5.36 -4.44 -13.10
C ASP A 353 -5.35 -3.45 -11.92
N GLU A 354 -4.33 -3.50 -11.06
CA GLU A 354 -4.14 -2.60 -9.91
C GLU A 354 -2.66 -2.21 -9.73
N PHE A 355 -2.38 -1.23 -8.87
CA PHE A 355 -1.00 -0.85 -8.51
C PHE A 355 -0.85 -0.54 -7.02
N SER A 356 0.40 -0.48 -6.56
CA SER A 356 0.72 -0.27 -5.14
C SER A 356 2.09 0.37 -4.94
N PHE A 357 2.22 1.06 -3.81
CA PHE A 357 3.46 1.63 -3.30
C PHE A 357 3.95 0.76 -2.15
N THR A 358 5.06 0.05 -2.33
CA THR A 358 5.39 -1.13 -1.52
C THR A 358 6.53 -0.92 -0.51
N GLU A 359 7.34 0.12 -0.65
CA GLU A 359 8.54 0.37 0.17
C GLU A 359 8.83 1.88 0.34
N THR A 360 7.76 2.67 0.54
CA THR A 360 7.77 4.11 0.31
C THR A 360 8.67 4.88 1.26
N ASP A 361 9.48 5.76 0.68
CA ASP A 361 10.15 6.86 1.37
C ASP A 361 10.21 8.11 0.47
N ILE A 362 10.24 9.30 1.06
CA ILE A 362 10.24 10.59 0.35
C ILE A 362 11.46 11.40 0.82
N ARG A 363 12.63 11.17 0.21
CA ARG A 363 13.89 11.78 0.63
C ARG A 363 13.93 13.30 0.39
N SER A 364 14.66 14.01 1.26
CA SER A 364 14.84 15.47 1.19
C SER A 364 16.28 15.91 0.83
N ASP A 365 17.17 14.95 0.57
CA ASP A 365 18.60 15.21 0.31
C ASP A 365 18.90 15.77 -1.09
N PHE A 366 17.88 15.85 -1.94
CA PHE A 366 17.97 16.38 -3.30
C PHE A 366 17.16 17.67 -3.45
N LYS A 367 17.51 18.47 -4.46
CA LYS A 367 16.75 19.60 -5.02
C LYS A 367 16.68 19.45 -6.55
N PRO A 368 15.69 20.03 -7.26
CA PRO A 368 15.67 20.00 -8.72
C PRO A 368 16.96 20.54 -9.34
N ASN A 369 17.44 19.93 -10.41
CA ASN A 369 18.65 20.35 -11.10
C ASN A 369 18.32 21.41 -12.18
N PRO A 370 18.75 22.68 -12.03
CA PRO A 370 18.51 23.71 -13.05
C PRO A 370 19.31 23.47 -14.34
N ASP A 371 20.38 22.67 -14.28
CA ASP A 371 21.26 22.37 -15.41
C ASP A 371 20.90 21.03 -16.09
N TRP A 372 19.74 20.43 -15.77
CA TRP A 372 19.32 19.16 -16.37
C TRP A 372 18.89 19.34 -17.84
N ASP A 373 19.56 18.61 -18.72
CA ASP A 373 19.20 18.49 -20.13
C ASP A 373 18.67 17.07 -20.42
N PRO A 374 17.35 16.88 -20.62
CA PRO A 374 16.78 15.57 -20.90
C PRO A 374 17.18 14.98 -22.27
N THR A 375 17.86 15.75 -23.13
CA THR A 375 18.39 15.25 -24.41
C THR A 375 19.78 14.61 -24.29
N LYS A 376 20.44 14.76 -23.14
CA LYS A 376 21.76 14.17 -22.87
C LYS A 376 21.63 12.94 -21.96
N PRO A 377 22.47 11.91 -22.13
CA PRO A 377 22.48 10.77 -21.22
C PRO A 377 22.86 11.22 -19.81
N ALA A 378 22.29 10.54 -18.82
CA ALA A 378 22.68 10.69 -17.42
C ALA A 378 23.79 9.68 -17.11
N GLU A 379 25.02 10.15 -16.89
CA GLU A 379 26.20 9.29 -16.67
C GLU A 379 26.44 9.07 -15.17
N PRO A 380 26.49 7.82 -14.66
CA PRO A 380 26.87 7.55 -13.27
C PRO A 380 28.15 8.30 -12.87
N THR A 381 28.11 9.10 -11.79
CA THR A 381 29.39 9.45 -11.15
C THR A 381 29.90 8.20 -10.46
N GLY A 382 31.21 7.94 -10.54
CA GLY A 382 31.79 6.66 -10.10
C GLY A 382 31.81 6.40 -8.58
N ASP A 383 30.89 6.97 -7.81
CA ASP A 383 30.72 6.63 -6.39
C ASP A 383 29.82 5.40 -6.25
N THR A 384 30.45 4.25 -6.00
CA THR A 384 29.79 2.97 -5.78
C THR A 384 29.24 2.80 -4.35
N LEU A 385 29.32 3.80 -3.48
CA LEU A 385 28.94 3.68 -2.05
C LEU A 385 27.49 4.07 -1.74
N GLU A 386 26.80 4.80 -2.61
CA GLU A 386 25.36 5.10 -2.50
C GLU A 386 24.60 4.53 -3.72
N THR A 387 24.69 3.22 -3.96
CA THR A 387 24.19 2.48 -5.16
C THR A 387 22.72 2.71 -5.54
N ASN A 388 21.91 3.21 -4.60
CA ASN A 388 20.46 3.44 -4.78
C ASN A 388 20.12 4.95 -4.83
N THR A 389 21.10 5.83 -5.09
CA THR A 389 20.88 7.29 -5.12
C THR A 389 21.52 7.94 -6.34
N TYR A 390 20.79 8.85 -6.98
CA TYR A 390 21.17 9.40 -8.28
C TYR A 390 22.11 10.61 -8.17
N ASP A 391 23.31 10.38 -7.65
CA ASP A 391 24.42 11.34 -7.73
C ASP A 391 25.16 11.08 -9.07
N VAL A 392 24.54 11.48 -10.18
CA VAL A 392 25.02 11.25 -11.55
C VAL A 392 25.18 12.57 -12.31
N LYS A 393 26.02 12.59 -13.35
CA LYS A 393 26.11 13.77 -14.22
C LYS A 393 24.85 13.90 -15.05
N ASN A 394 24.30 15.10 -15.14
CA ASN A 394 23.06 15.40 -15.88
C ASN A 394 21.82 14.62 -15.38
N GLY A 395 21.72 14.39 -14.06
CA GLY A 395 20.48 13.92 -13.44
C GLY A 395 19.42 15.03 -13.32
N PRO A 396 18.11 14.68 -13.19
CA PRO A 396 17.02 15.64 -12.97
C PRO A 396 17.05 16.28 -11.57
N ALA A 397 17.76 15.67 -10.63
CA ALA A 397 17.93 16.14 -9.27
C ALA A 397 19.42 16.21 -8.92
N ILE A 398 19.80 17.17 -8.07
CA ILE A 398 21.16 17.34 -7.53
C ILE A 398 21.11 17.39 -6.01
N ARG A 399 22.19 16.96 -5.35
CA ARG A 399 22.27 16.97 -3.88
C ARG A 399 22.08 18.39 -3.33
N ARG A 400 21.30 18.52 -2.26
CA ARG A 400 21.03 19.80 -1.59
C ARG A 400 22.29 20.30 -0.87
N ASP A 401 22.50 21.61 -0.89
CA ASP A 401 23.69 22.22 -0.30
C ASP A 401 23.73 21.96 1.22
N GLY A 402 24.87 21.48 1.72
CA GLY A 402 25.05 21.08 3.12
C GLY A 402 24.62 19.64 3.46
N TRP A 403 24.00 18.90 2.53
CA TRP A 403 23.67 17.49 2.76
C TRP A 403 24.86 16.58 2.42
N GLY A 404 25.33 15.79 3.40
CA GLY A 404 26.51 14.93 3.24
C GLY A 404 26.24 13.56 2.57
N ARG A 405 27.30 12.76 2.43
CA ARG A 405 27.25 11.33 2.03
C ARG A 405 27.45 10.44 3.24
N MET A 406 26.73 9.32 3.36
CA MET A 406 26.80 8.50 4.59
C MET A 406 28.24 8.05 4.88
N ASN A 407 28.70 8.23 6.13
CA ASN A 407 30.06 7.92 6.60
C ASN A 407 31.20 8.72 5.93
N GLN A 408 30.90 9.74 5.11
CA GLN A 408 31.87 10.72 4.61
C GLN A 408 31.75 12.02 5.42
N ASP A 409 32.86 12.72 5.64
CA ASP A 409 32.93 14.03 6.32
C ASP A 409 32.18 14.13 7.67
N GLY A 410 32.04 12.99 8.36
CA GLY A 410 31.30 12.88 9.62
C GLY A 410 29.79 13.05 9.47
N TRP A 411 29.20 12.82 8.28
CA TRP A 411 27.76 12.78 8.07
C TRP A 411 27.14 11.52 8.70
N THR A 412 26.04 11.69 9.43
CA THR A 412 25.38 10.62 10.19
C THR A 412 23.87 10.66 9.97
N ALA A 413 23.18 9.56 10.31
CA ALA A 413 21.71 9.53 10.32
C ALA A 413 21.11 10.65 11.18
N GLN A 414 21.71 10.91 12.36
CA GLN A 414 21.28 12.01 13.23
C GLN A 414 21.41 13.39 12.56
N LYS A 415 22.54 13.71 11.91
CA LYS A 415 22.71 14.98 11.19
C LYS A 415 21.72 15.13 10.05
N ALA A 416 21.42 14.03 9.35
CA ALA A 416 20.40 14.01 8.30
C ALA A 416 19.00 14.29 8.86
N SER A 417 18.64 13.68 9.99
CA SER A 417 17.39 13.99 10.71
C SER A 417 17.33 15.45 11.16
N GLU A 418 18.39 15.96 11.80
CA GLU A 418 18.49 17.37 12.23
C GLU A 418 18.32 18.35 11.04
N MET A 419 18.89 18.04 9.87
CA MET A 419 18.69 18.82 8.65
C MET A 419 17.27 18.70 8.08
N ALA A 420 16.69 17.49 8.09
CA ALA A 420 15.32 17.24 7.64
C ALA A 420 14.27 17.99 8.47
N MET A 421 14.55 18.28 9.74
CA MET A 421 13.64 19.03 10.62
C MET A 421 13.63 20.54 10.42
N ARG A 422 14.47 21.09 9.54
CA ARG A 422 14.38 22.52 9.16
C ARG A 422 13.03 22.82 8.53
N GLU A 423 12.43 23.96 8.88
CA GLU A 423 11.11 24.36 8.41
C GLU A 423 10.99 24.35 6.88
N ASP A 424 11.99 24.89 6.17
CA ASP A 424 11.96 24.94 4.70
C ASP A 424 11.96 23.55 4.05
N ILE A 425 12.71 22.61 4.64
CA ILE A 425 12.80 21.23 4.15
C ILE A 425 11.55 20.42 4.52
N GLN A 426 11.00 20.63 5.73
CA GLN A 426 9.74 20.01 6.12
C GLN A 426 8.56 20.48 5.26
N ARG A 427 8.49 21.78 4.92
CA ARG A 427 7.45 22.32 4.03
C ARG A 427 7.54 21.71 2.63
N GLU A 428 8.75 21.62 2.06
CA GLU A 428 8.96 21.01 0.74
C GLU A 428 8.54 19.53 0.71
N GLN A 429 8.88 18.77 1.76
CA GLN A 429 8.44 17.38 1.89
C GLN A 429 6.92 17.27 2.09
N ALA A 430 6.32 18.19 2.85
CA ALA A 430 4.88 18.22 3.07
C ALA A 430 4.09 18.57 1.81
N ASP A 431 4.55 19.53 1.02
CA ASP A 431 3.93 19.91 -0.25
C ASP A 431 3.98 18.76 -1.26
N TYR A 432 5.14 18.10 -1.40
CA TYR A 432 5.28 16.90 -2.24
C TYR A 432 4.39 15.75 -1.74
N THR A 433 4.33 15.54 -0.42
CA THR A 433 3.47 14.50 0.18
C THR A 433 1.99 14.81 -0.10
N ALA A 434 1.56 16.07 0.04
CA ALA A 434 0.19 16.47 -0.26
C ALA A 434 -0.18 16.21 -1.73
N ASP A 435 0.66 16.63 -2.68
CA ASP A 435 0.40 16.42 -4.11
C ASP A 435 0.44 14.94 -4.51
N LEU A 436 1.31 14.14 -3.87
CA LEU A 436 1.33 12.69 -4.03
C LEU A 436 0.04 12.04 -3.51
N MET A 437 -0.41 12.40 -2.30
CA MET A 437 -1.62 11.80 -1.73
C MET A 437 -2.87 12.23 -2.50
N ASP A 438 -2.93 13.46 -3.00
CA ASP A 438 -4.00 13.91 -3.89
C ASP A 438 -4.02 13.08 -5.18
N LEU A 439 -2.86 12.83 -5.82
CA LEU A 439 -2.74 11.92 -6.98
C LEU A 439 -3.20 10.49 -6.65
N LEU A 440 -2.76 9.92 -5.52
CA LEU A 440 -3.16 8.55 -5.14
C LEU A 440 -4.67 8.44 -4.83
N ILE A 441 -5.30 9.53 -4.37
CA ILE A 441 -6.75 9.63 -4.20
C ILE A 441 -7.49 9.70 -5.55
N GLU A 442 -6.95 10.37 -6.58
CA GLU A 442 -7.47 10.30 -7.98
C GLU A 442 -7.57 8.84 -8.47
N TYR A 443 -6.68 7.98 -7.98
CA TYR A 443 -6.55 6.57 -8.37
C TYR A 443 -7.10 5.56 -7.34
N LYS A 444 -7.90 5.96 -6.36
CA LYS A 444 -8.35 5.08 -5.25
C LYS A 444 -9.05 3.77 -5.68
N ASP A 445 -9.68 3.73 -6.85
CA ASP A 445 -10.31 2.51 -7.40
C ASP A 445 -9.30 1.51 -8.01
N LYS A 446 -8.01 1.88 -8.04
CA LYS A 446 -6.90 1.15 -8.66
C LYS A 446 -5.62 1.08 -7.81
N PHE A 447 -5.47 1.99 -6.86
CA PHE A 447 -4.36 2.03 -5.92
C PHE A 447 -4.75 1.29 -4.63
N VAL A 448 -4.09 0.15 -4.36
CA VAL A 448 -4.54 -0.77 -3.31
C VAL A 448 -3.85 -0.55 -1.98
N VAL A 449 -2.53 -0.37 -1.97
CA VAL A 449 -1.76 -0.18 -0.73
C VAL A 449 -0.61 0.80 -0.87
N MET A 450 -0.41 1.60 0.18
CA MET A 450 0.82 2.33 0.45
C MET A 450 1.51 1.77 1.70
N GLN A 451 2.73 1.28 1.55
CA GLN A 451 3.58 0.82 2.65
C GLN A 451 4.74 1.77 2.88
N TRP A 452 4.90 2.26 4.10
CA TRP A 452 6.04 3.09 4.51
C TRP A 452 7.25 2.23 4.89
N ASP A 453 8.41 2.49 4.31
CA ASP A 453 9.67 1.86 4.70
C ASP A 453 10.16 2.38 6.05
N GLY A 454 10.16 1.51 7.06
CA GLY A 454 10.77 1.83 8.35
C GLY A 454 9.84 2.51 9.37
N SER A 455 10.42 3.39 10.19
CA SER A 455 9.65 4.08 11.26
C SER A 455 10.10 5.50 11.61
N SER A 456 11.22 5.98 11.08
CA SER A 456 11.74 7.33 11.30
C SER A 456 12.88 7.62 10.32
N ASP A 457 13.28 8.88 10.16
CA ASP A 457 14.40 9.28 9.29
C ASP A 457 15.74 8.56 9.55
N SER A 458 15.93 7.97 10.74
CA SER A 458 17.12 7.19 11.11
C SER A 458 16.93 5.66 10.99
N ASN A 459 15.71 5.20 10.72
CA ASN A 459 15.32 3.80 10.61
C ASN A 459 14.53 3.54 9.30
N THR A 460 15.19 3.76 8.16
CA THR A 460 14.75 3.40 6.79
C THR A 460 15.96 2.86 6.00
N PHE A 461 15.78 2.33 4.79
CA PHE A 461 16.92 2.09 3.88
C PHE A 461 17.66 3.40 3.57
N ASN A 462 16.92 4.50 3.40
CA ASN A 462 17.41 5.85 3.17
C ASN A 462 17.72 6.66 4.46
N ARG A 463 18.19 5.99 5.54
CA ARG A 463 18.40 6.59 6.89
C ARG A 463 19.38 7.78 7.03
N SER A 464 19.99 8.26 5.94
CA SER A 464 20.86 9.45 5.92
C SER A 464 20.26 10.59 5.07
N LYS A 465 18.95 10.53 4.80
CA LYS A 465 18.29 11.23 3.68
C LYS A 465 16.96 11.92 4.05
N GLY A 466 16.54 11.86 5.32
CA GLY A 466 15.36 12.59 5.82
C GLY A 466 14.01 12.06 5.32
N ALA A 467 13.91 10.77 4.99
CA ALA A 467 12.95 10.25 4.04
C ALA A 467 11.60 9.74 4.60
N HIS A 468 11.33 9.84 5.89
CA HIS A 468 10.11 9.30 6.53
C HIS A 468 9.08 10.39 6.86
N LEU A 469 7.91 10.01 7.40
CA LEU A 469 6.95 10.94 8.04
C LEU A 469 7.35 11.37 9.47
N TRP A 470 8.33 10.70 10.08
CA TRP A 470 8.78 10.96 11.46
C TRP A 470 10.27 11.32 11.48
N GLY A 471 10.63 12.40 12.16
CA GLY A 471 12.01 12.92 12.20
C GLY A 471 12.97 12.05 13.02
N GLY A 472 12.46 11.30 14.00
CA GLY A 472 13.28 10.47 14.88
C GLY A 472 14.23 11.26 15.80
N VAL A 473 14.05 12.57 15.93
CA VAL A 473 14.78 13.44 16.86
C VAL A 473 13.97 13.68 18.13
N ALA A 474 14.65 13.98 19.23
CA ALA A 474 13.98 14.30 20.49
C ALA A 474 13.17 15.61 20.37
N GLY A 475 11.88 15.57 20.73
CA GLY A 475 11.02 16.75 20.85
C GLY A 475 10.21 17.14 19.62
N ASN A 476 10.45 16.53 18.45
CA ASN A 476 9.62 16.69 17.25
C ASN A 476 9.46 15.31 16.58
N PRO A 477 8.46 14.51 16.97
CA PRO A 477 8.34 13.14 16.47
C PRO A 477 7.82 13.15 15.03
N GLU A 478 6.64 13.72 14.80
CA GLU A 478 6.00 13.90 13.50
C GLU A 478 6.60 15.09 12.72
N LYS A 479 6.67 14.98 11.39
CA LYS A 479 7.02 16.08 10.49
C LYS A 479 5.79 16.74 9.87
N MET A 480 5.95 17.92 9.27
CA MET A 480 4.89 18.58 8.50
C MET A 480 4.27 17.66 7.42
N SER A 481 5.07 16.74 6.86
CA SER A 481 4.63 15.72 5.91
C SER A 481 3.62 14.73 6.48
N TYR A 482 3.67 14.40 7.78
CA TYR A 482 2.63 13.61 8.45
C TYR A 482 1.28 14.35 8.44
N PHE A 483 1.27 15.65 8.72
CA PHE A 483 0.04 16.46 8.73
C PHE A 483 -0.53 16.67 7.32
N ALA A 484 0.33 16.87 6.33
CA ALA A 484 -0.07 16.86 4.91
C ALA A 484 -0.71 15.52 4.51
N PHE A 485 -0.08 14.40 4.92
CA PHE A 485 -0.57 13.05 4.66
C PHE A 485 -1.97 12.81 5.23
N ILE A 486 -2.21 13.08 6.52
CA ILE A 486 -3.57 12.91 7.10
C ILE A 486 -4.55 14.00 6.65
N GLY A 487 -4.05 15.14 6.14
CA GLY A 487 -4.87 16.22 5.62
C GLY A 487 -5.54 15.90 4.28
N ALA A 488 -4.87 15.18 3.38
CA ALA A 488 -5.36 14.89 2.02
C ALA A 488 -6.77 14.26 1.95
N PRO A 489 -7.11 13.14 2.64
CA PRO A 489 -8.45 12.56 2.56
C PRO A 489 -9.53 13.48 3.13
N ASN A 490 -9.18 14.35 4.08
CA ASN A 490 -10.11 15.33 4.63
C ASN A 490 -10.38 16.48 3.64
N ARG A 491 -9.37 16.90 2.85
CA ARG A 491 -9.56 17.88 1.75
C ARG A 491 -10.38 17.28 0.61
N ASP A 492 -10.17 16.02 0.25
CA ASP A 492 -11.00 15.32 -0.75
C ASP A 492 -12.46 15.19 -0.28
N LYS A 493 -12.70 14.78 0.98
CA LYS A 493 -14.05 14.77 1.57
C LYS A 493 -14.70 16.16 1.54
N LEU A 494 -13.95 17.22 1.82
CA LEU A 494 -14.43 18.61 1.73
C LEU A 494 -14.78 19.03 0.30
N LYS A 495 -13.90 18.71 -0.67
CA LYS A 495 -14.14 18.92 -2.10
C LYS A 495 -15.40 18.22 -2.59
N ASN A 496 -15.56 16.93 -2.26
CA ASN A 496 -16.74 16.15 -2.64
C ASN A 496 -18.04 16.70 -2.00
N ALA A 497 -17.99 17.21 -0.76
CA ALA A 497 -19.13 17.87 -0.13
C ALA A 497 -19.49 19.21 -0.79
N LEU A 498 -18.51 19.97 -1.29
CA LEU A 498 -18.73 21.18 -2.08
C LEU A 498 -19.33 20.85 -3.46
N GLU A 499 -18.77 19.88 -4.17
CA GLU A 499 -19.20 19.47 -5.52
C GLU A 499 -20.58 18.81 -5.55
N SER A 500 -20.99 18.13 -4.46
CA SER A 500 -22.34 17.56 -4.30
C SER A 500 -23.37 18.52 -3.67
N GLY A 501 -22.93 19.70 -3.21
CA GLY A 501 -23.78 20.71 -2.59
C GLY A 501 -24.67 21.47 -3.59
N PRO A 502 -25.77 22.09 -3.14
CA PRO A 502 -26.65 22.87 -4.01
C PRO A 502 -25.97 24.11 -4.63
N THR A 503 -26.17 24.32 -5.92
CA THR A 503 -25.61 25.46 -6.68
C THR A 503 -26.41 26.74 -6.52
N ASP A 504 -25.81 27.90 -6.80
CA ASP A 504 -26.45 29.22 -6.55
C ASP A 504 -27.75 29.48 -7.34
N ASP A 505 -27.97 28.79 -8.47
CA ASP A 505 -29.26 28.81 -9.19
C ASP A 505 -30.40 28.10 -8.43
N MET A 506 -30.06 27.32 -7.40
CA MET A 506 -31.01 26.69 -6.49
C MET A 506 -31.38 27.57 -5.29
N ALA A 507 -30.80 28.77 -5.11
CA ALA A 507 -31.04 29.62 -3.94
C ALA A 507 -32.53 29.88 -3.64
N GLY A 508 -33.34 30.09 -4.69
CA GLY A 508 -34.79 30.28 -4.55
C GLY A 508 -35.55 29.04 -4.05
N LYS A 509 -34.96 27.85 -4.13
CA LYS A 509 -35.51 26.58 -3.64
C LYS A 509 -35.35 26.37 -2.12
N TYR A 510 -34.82 27.34 -1.37
CA TYR A 510 -34.55 27.19 0.05
C TYR A 510 -34.97 28.41 0.88
N PRO A 511 -35.39 28.24 2.16
CA PRO A 511 -35.63 29.36 3.05
C PRO A 511 -34.37 30.22 3.21
N ALA A 512 -34.49 31.53 2.97
CA ALA A 512 -33.34 32.44 2.86
C ALA A 512 -32.33 32.37 4.01
N GLN A 513 -32.79 32.13 5.25
CA GLN A 513 -31.90 31.95 6.41
C GLN A 513 -31.07 30.65 6.34
N LYS A 514 -31.68 29.54 5.91
CA LYS A 514 -30.99 28.26 5.71
C LYS A 514 -30.00 28.35 4.54
N TRP A 515 -30.42 29.03 3.46
CA TRP A 515 -29.54 29.30 2.32
C TRP A 515 -28.32 30.12 2.71
N ALA A 516 -28.49 31.21 3.47
CA ALA A 516 -27.38 32.03 3.94
C ALA A 516 -26.40 31.25 4.83
N ALA A 517 -26.90 30.36 5.72
CA ALA A 517 -26.05 29.50 6.55
C ALA A 517 -25.26 28.47 5.72
N TYR A 518 -25.85 27.93 4.64
CA TYR A 518 -25.13 27.09 3.69
C TYR A 518 -24.07 27.87 2.92
N GLN A 519 -24.37 29.08 2.43
CA GLN A 519 -23.38 29.93 1.76
C GLN A 519 -22.22 30.30 2.69
N GLU A 520 -22.48 30.67 3.95
CA GLU A 520 -21.43 30.94 4.94
C GLU A 520 -20.53 29.72 5.18
N ALA A 521 -21.10 28.52 5.30
CA ALA A 521 -20.33 27.28 5.42
C ALA A 521 -19.53 26.95 4.15
N ARG A 522 -20.09 27.25 2.96
CA ARG A 522 -19.44 27.07 1.65
C ARG A 522 -18.25 28.01 1.48
N ASP A 523 -18.44 29.30 1.77
CA ASP A 523 -17.40 30.35 1.69
C ASP A 523 -16.21 30.07 2.63
N VAL A 524 -16.45 29.43 3.78
CA VAL A 524 -15.39 28.95 4.70
C VAL A 524 -14.68 27.70 4.18
N ALA A 525 -15.42 26.79 3.53
CA ALA A 525 -14.91 25.51 3.02
C ALA A 525 -14.09 25.63 1.72
N GLU A 526 -14.56 26.43 0.75
CA GLU A 526 -13.91 26.60 -0.56
C GLU A 526 -12.39 26.87 -0.49
N PRO A 527 -11.88 27.85 0.28
CA PRO A 527 -10.44 28.15 0.33
C PRO A 527 -9.61 27.09 1.07
N LEU A 528 -10.24 26.13 1.76
CA LEU A 528 -9.54 25.07 2.50
C LEU A 528 -9.22 23.85 1.63
N VAL A 529 -9.94 23.63 0.53
CA VAL A 529 -9.69 22.50 -0.41
C VAL A 529 -8.26 22.52 -0.95
N THR A 530 -7.76 23.68 -1.36
CA THR A 530 -6.42 23.84 -1.93
C THR A 530 -5.37 24.27 -0.91
N LYS A 531 -5.73 24.37 0.38
CA LYS A 531 -4.81 24.83 1.42
C LYS A 531 -3.76 23.76 1.74
N ARG A 532 -2.50 24.18 1.88
CA ARG A 532 -1.43 23.33 2.41
C ARG A 532 -1.57 23.17 3.92
N ILE A 533 -1.33 21.94 4.40
CA ILE A 533 -1.52 21.54 5.80
C ILE A 533 -0.16 21.09 6.33
N TYR A 534 0.27 21.68 7.45
CA TYR A 534 1.59 21.45 8.04
C TYR A 534 1.54 21.08 9.53
N ASP A 535 0.35 21.13 10.13
CA ASP A 535 0.08 20.96 11.56
C ASP A 535 -1.36 20.47 11.77
N MET A 536 -1.70 20.12 13.02
CA MET A 536 -3.02 19.62 13.37
C MET A 536 -4.11 20.71 13.32
N ASP A 537 -3.76 22.00 13.45
CA ASP A 537 -4.72 23.10 13.32
C ASP A 537 -5.24 23.19 11.87
N GLY A 538 -4.38 22.99 10.88
CA GLY A 538 -4.76 22.85 9.48
C GLY A 538 -5.68 21.66 9.21
N VAL A 539 -5.38 20.49 9.80
CA VAL A 539 -6.24 19.28 9.70
C VAL A 539 -7.61 19.54 10.36
N ASN A 540 -7.63 20.12 11.56
CA ASN A 540 -8.85 20.42 12.30
C ASN A 540 -9.72 21.44 11.57
N ALA A 541 -9.14 22.49 10.99
CA ALA A 541 -9.88 23.48 10.20
C ALA A 541 -10.64 22.85 9.02
N VAL A 542 -10.02 21.89 8.31
CA VAL A 542 -10.68 21.14 7.22
C VAL A 542 -11.78 20.23 7.76
N LYS A 543 -11.54 19.50 8.86
CA LYS A 543 -12.54 18.61 9.49
C LYS A 543 -13.74 19.39 10.04
N GLU A 544 -13.52 20.55 10.64
CA GLU A 544 -14.57 21.45 11.13
C GLU A 544 -15.37 22.04 9.96
N ALA A 545 -14.70 22.54 8.91
CA ALA A 545 -15.38 23.05 7.72
C ALA A 545 -16.23 21.97 7.02
N LEU A 546 -15.71 20.74 6.89
CA LEU A 546 -16.47 19.59 6.37
C LEU A 546 -17.71 19.29 7.22
N THR A 547 -17.55 19.29 8.53
CA THR A 547 -18.66 19.05 9.48
C THR A 547 -19.72 20.15 9.36
N ASN A 548 -19.30 21.42 9.34
CA ASN A 548 -20.20 22.56 9.23
C ASN A 548 -20.91 22.62 7.87
N LEU A 549 -20.20 22.33 6.77
CA LEU A 549 -20.78 22.25 5.43
C LEU A 549 -21.81 21.13 5.32
N ASN A 550 -21.48 19.92 5.77
CA ASN A 550 -22.41 18.79 5.78
C ASN A 550 -23.64 19.07 6.65
N ASN A 551 -23.45 19.65 7.84
CA ASN A 551 -24.55 20.09 8.69
C ASN A 551 -25.42 21.16 7.99
N ALA A 552 -24.82 22.11 7.29
CA ALA A 552 -25.57 23.14 6.57
C ALA A 552 -26.36 22.56 5.40
N ILE A 553 -25.77 21.66 4.60
CA ILE A 553 -26.44 20.88 3.54
C ILE A 553 -27.60 20.07 4.13
N ASP A 554 -27.40 19.36 5.24
CA ASP A 554 -28.45 18.66 5.97
C ASP A 554 -29.57 19.60 6.44
N THR A 555 -29.24 20.83 6.86
CA THR A 555 -30.28 21.81 7.24
C THR A 555 -31.02 22.40 6.04
N LEU A 556 -30.50 22.35 4.81
CA LEU A 556 -31.26 22.72 3.62
C LEU A 556 -32.41 21.76 3.32
N ASP A 557 -32.45 20.58 3.96
CA ASP A 557 -33.61 19.71 3.96
C ASP A 557 -34.89 20.47 4.39
N LEU A 558 -35.95 20.28 3.62
CA LEU A 558 -37.26 20.89 3.82
C LEU A 558 -38.10 20.15 4.88
N GLY A 559 -37.54 19.10 5.47
CA GLY A 559 -38.08 18.26 6.54
C GLY A 559 -38.15 16.77 6.20
N ILE A 560 -37.69 16.36 5.01
CA ILE A 560 -37.77 14.99 4.50
C ILE A 560 -36.93 14.03 5.36
N LYS A 561 -35.72 14.43 5.79
CA LYS A 561 -34.86 13.63 6.69
C LYS A 561 -35.53 13.38 8.04
N ILE A 562 -36.12 14.43 8.63
CA ILE A 562 -36.91 14.32 9.87
C ILE A 562 -38.09 13.36 9.70
N LEU A 563 -38.73 13.37 8.52
CA LEU A 563 -39.83 12.45 8.22
C LEU A 563 -39.34 11.01 7.98
N LYS A 564 -38.16 10.80 7.39
CA LYS A 564 -37.52 9.47 7.25
C LYS A 564 -37.16 8.89 8.62
N ASP A 565 -36.52 9.69 9.49
CA ASP A 565 -36.20 9.29 10.86
C ASP A 565 -37.47 8.92 11.65
N TYR A 566 -38.55 9.68 11.43
CA TYR A 566 -39.82 9.37 12.07
C TYR A 566 -40.47 8.09 11.54
N VAL A 567 -40.45 7.84 10.22
CA VAL A 567 -40.85 6.54 9.63
C VAL A 567 -40.06 5.39 10.24
N GLU A 568 -38.75 5.53 10.41
CA GLU A 568 -37.91 4.49 11.00
C GLU A 568 -38.21 4.27 12.50
N SER A 569 -38.67 5.30 13.22
CA SER A 569 -39.10 5.17 14.62
C SER A 569 -40.47 4.49 14.83
N THR A 570 -41.25 4.25 13.78
CA THR A 570 -42.56 3.57 13.88
C THR A 570 -42.44 2.06 14.08
N ASP A 571 -43.48 1.44 14.64
CA ASP A 571 -43.62 -0.02 14.76
C ASP A 571 -43.94 -0.73 13.42
N LEU A 572 -43.83 -0.03 12.28
CA LEU A 572 -43.99 -0.61 10.96
C LEU A 572 -42.94 -1.68 10.64
N ASN A 573 -43.36 -2.76 9.98
CA ASN A 573 -42.43 -3.71 9.41
C ASN A 573 -41.56 -3.08 8.29
N ASN A 574 -40.37 -3.66 8.08
CA ASN A 574 -39.36 -3.16 7.14
C ASN A 574 -39.90 -2.96 5.71
N GLY A 575 -40.87 -3.76 5.26
CA GLY A 575 -41.49 -3.61 3.94
C GLY A 575 -42.32 -2.34 3.82
N ASN A 576 -43.13 -2.01 4.84
CA ASN A 576 -43.88 -0.75 4.86
C ASN A 576 -42.95 0.46 5.05
N LYS A 577 -41.93 0.34 5.92
CA LYS A 577 -40.89 1.36 6.12
C LYS A 577 -40.19 1.70 4.81
N ASN A 578 -39.60 0.71 4.13
CA ASN A 578 -38.99 0.92 2.81
C ASN A 578 -39.94 1.57 1.80
N ALA A 579 -41.20 1.15 1.74
CA ALA A 579 -42.15 1.71 0.79
C ALA A 579 -42.46 3.20 1.04
N LEU A 580 -42.46 3.65 2.31
CA LEU A 580 -42.56 5.06 2.67
C LEU A 580 -41.25 5.81 2.41
N THR A 581 -40.12 5.26 2.86
CA THR A 581 -38.76 5.83 2.69
C THR A 581 -38.42 6.05 1.21
N VAL A 582 -38.74 5.12 0.32
CA VAL A 582 -38.54 5.24 -1.13
C VAL A 582 -39.29 6.45 -1.72
N LYS A 583 -40.49 6.80 -1.22
CA LYS A 583 -41.19 8.00 -1.66
C LYS A 583 -40.51 9.28 -1.18
N LEU A 584 -40.03 9.29 0.06
CA LEU A 584 -39.27 10.41 0.61
C LEU A 584 -37.97 10.65 -0.19
N ASP A 585 -37.27 9.58 -0.55
CA ASP A 585 -36.10 9.64 -1.43
C ASP A 585 -36.44 10.09 -2.86
N GLN A 586 -37.58 9.66 -3.42
CA GLN A 586 -38.06 10.15 -4.73
C GLN A 586 -38.38 11.65 -4.69
N ALA A 587 -39.06 12.14 -3.66
CA ALA A 587 -39.37 13.57 -3.49
C ALA A 587 -38.10 14.41 -3.34
N LEU A 588 -37.14 13.98 -2.50
CA LEU A 588 -35.85 14.64 -2.34
C LEU A 588 -35.07 14.70 -3.67
N ASN A 589 -34.99 13.58 -4.39
CA ASN A 589 -34.33 13.50 -5.70
C ASN A 589 -34.97 14.42 -6.76
N LEU A 590 -36.27 14.69 -6.69
CA LEU A 590 -36.95 15.62 -7.59
C LEU A 590 -36.62 17.08 -7.24
N LEU A 591 -36.56 17.43 -5.96
CA LEU A 591 -36.26 18.78 -5.49
C LEU A 591 -34.82 19.21 -5.82
N ILE A 592 -33.85 18.30 -5.66
CA ILE A 592 -32.42 18.59 -5.92
C ILE A 592 -32.05 18.53 -7.41
N LYS A 593 -32.87 17.93 -8.28
CA LYS A 593 -32.59 17.86 -9.73
C LYS A 593 -32.68 19.23 -10.41
N LYS A 594 -31.93 19.35 -11.51
CA LYS A 594 -31.93 20.54 -12.38
C LYS A 594 -33.23 20.61 -13.20
N GLY A 595 -33.81 21.80 -13.28
CA GLY A 595 -35.18 22.04 -13.74
C GLY A 595 -36.14 22.26 -12.55
N ASP A 596 -37.25 22.99 -12.78
CA ASP A 596 -38.28 23.12 -11.77
C ASP A 596 -39.16 21.86 -11.78
N LYS A 597 -39.24 21.21 -10.62
CA LYS A 597 -39.78 19.87 -10.39
C LYS A 597 -40.62 19.79 -9.11
N LYS A 598 -41.02 20.95 -8.58
CA LYS A 598 -41.79 21.06 -7.33
C LYS A 598 -43.13 20.34 -7.40
N ASP A 599 -43.87 20.48 -8.50
CA ASP A 599 -45.16 19.81 -8.70
C ASP A 599 -45.02 18.29 -8.64
N GLU A 600 -44.01 17.74 -9.33
CA GLU A 600 -43.70 16.30 -9.29
C GLU A 600 -43.29 15.84 -7.88
N ALA A 601 -42.53 16.65 -7.14
CA ALA A 601 -42.18 16.36 -5.75
C ALA A 601 -43.40 16.43 -4.80
N ILE A 602 -44.30 17.39 -5.01
CA ILE A 602 -45.58 17.52 -4.28
C ILE A 602 -46.47 16.30 -4.56
N ASP A 603 -46.56 15.83 -5.81
CA ASP A 603 -47.31 14.62 -6.16
C ASP A 603 -46.75 13.36 -5.46
N VAL A 604 -45.43 13.22 -5.37
CA VAL A 604 -44.81 12.12 -4.61
C VAL A 604 -45.13 12.23 -3.11
N MET A 605 -45.07 13.44 -2.52
CA MET A 605 -45.40 13.68 -1.11
C MET A 605 -46.90 13.48 -0.81
N ASN A 606 -47.80 13.89 -1.71
CA ASN A 606 -49.22 13.54 -1.64
C ASN A 606 -49.42 12.03 -1.69
N GLY A 607 -48.67 11.34 -2.56
CA GLY A 607 -48.64 9.87 -2.62
C GLY A 607 -48.11 9.21 -1.34
N PHE A 608 -47.23 9.88 -0.58
CA PHE A 608 -46.81 9.44 0.76
C PHE A 608 -47.97 9.59 1.77
N VAL A 609 -48.64 10.75 1.81
CA VAL A 609 -49.81 10.98 2.68
C VAL A 609 -50.93 9.97 2.43
N VAL A 610 -51.24 9.65 1.17
CA VAL A 610 -52.20 8.60 0.80
C VAL A 610 -51.76 7.23 1.33
N GLN A 611 -50.47 6.90 1.24
CA GLN A 611 -49.96 5.62 1.72
C GLN A 611 -49.97 5.50 3.25
N VAL A 612 -49.64 6.58 3.98
CA VAL A 612 -49.78 6.64 5.44
C VAL A 612 -51.23 6.40 5.86
N ASN A 613 -52.19 7.10 5.24
CA ASN A 613 -53.62 6.88 5.49
C ASN A 613 -54.06 5.43 5.19
N SER A 614 -53.53 4.81 4.13
CA SER A 614 -53.82 3.40 3.82
C SER A 614 -53.23 2.42 4.84
N LEU A 615 -52.08 2.74 5.46
CA LEU A 615 -51.49 1.92 6.51
C LEU A 615 -52.26 2.07 7.83
N ALA A 616 -52.69 3.30 8.17
CA ALA A 616 -53.55 3.59 9.32
C ALA A 616 -54.90 2.86 9.21
N GLY A 617 -55.58 2.95 8.06
CA GLY A 617 -56.84 2.24 7.80
C GLY A 617 -56.71 0.71 7.81
N ALA A 618 -55.49 0.18 7.64
CA ALA A 618 -55.18 -1.24 7.79
C ALA A 618 -54.76 -1.63 9.22
N GLY A 619 -54.83 -0.71 10.19
CA GLY A 619 -54.43 -0.94 11.58
C GLY A 619 -52.93 -1.14 11.79
N LYS A 620 -52.09 -0.66 10.86
CA LYS A 620 -50.62 -0.82 10.90
C LYS A 620 -49.88 0.38 11.52
N LEU A 621 -50.58 1.46 11.80
CA LEU A 621 -50.08 2.66 12.47
C LEU A 621 -51.09 3.04 13.56
N THR A 622 -50.59 3.58 14.67
CA THR A 622 -51.42 4.24 15.68
C THR A 622 -51.98 5.57 15.16
N GLU A 623 -53.01 6.10 15.83
CA GLU A 623 -53.53 7.44 15.52
C GLU A 623 -52.48 8.54 15.72
N GLU A 624 -51.60 8.39 16.72
CA GLU A 624 -50.52 9.33 17.02
C GLU A 624 -49.43 9.32 15.94
N GLU A 625 -48.95 8.14 15.53
CA GLU A 625 -48.00 8.01 14.42
C GLU A 625 -48.58 8.54 13.12
N THR A 626 -49.84 8.20 12.83
CA THR A 626 -50.54 8.65 11.62
C THR A 626 -50.66 10.17 11.58
N ALA A 627 -51.12 10.79 12.66
CA ALA A 627 -51.29 12.24 12.75
C ALA A 627 -49.95 12.99 12.60
N LYS A 628 -48.87 12.47 13.21
CA LYS A 628 -47.55 13.11 13.15
C LYS A 628 -46.88 12.91 11.78
N LEU A 629 -46.96 11.71 11.17
CA LEU A 629 -46.47 11.46 9.81
C LEU A 629 -47.17 12.38 8.78
N ILE A 630 -48.49 12.49 8.84
CA ILE A 630 -49.27 13.34 7.93
C ILE A 630 -48.94 14.80 8.16
N LYS A 631 -48.97 15.29 9.40
CA LYS A 631 -48.68 16.70 9.71
C LYS A 631 -47.30 17.13 9.22
N THR A 632 -46.26 16.33 9.45
CA THR A 632 -44.90 16.65 8.97
C THR A 632 -44.82 16.58 7.43
N ALA A 633 -45.51 15.64 6.78
CA ALA A 633 -45.61 15.61 5.32
C ALA A 633 -46.33 16.84 4.74
N GLU A 634 -47.41 17.30 5.38
CA GLU A 634 -48.14 18.52 5.01
C GLU A 634 -47.30 19.78 5.23
N GLU A 635 -46.53 19.86 6.32
CA GLU A 635 -45.57 20.94 6.57
C GLU A 635 -44.51 21.01 5.46
N ILE A 636 -43.96 19.86 5.05
CA ILE A 636 -43.03 19.73 3.91
C ILE A 636 -43.69 20.16 2.61
N ILE A 637 -44.90 19.68 2.30
CA ILE A 637 -45.66 20.10 1.10
C ILE A 637 -45.88 21.61 1.10
N SER A 638 -46.26 22.20 2.25
CA SER A 638 -46.41 23.65 2.38
C SER A 638 -45.08 24.39 2.17
N ASN A 639 -43.95 23.79 2.56
CA ASN A 639 -42.63 24.37 2.35
C ASN A 639 -42.22 24.29 0.87
N ILE A 640 -42.47 23.15 0.19
CA ILE A 640 -42.23 22.99 -1.26
C ILE A 640 -43.08 23.98 -2.08
N ASN A 641 -44.34 24.24 -1.67
CA ASN A 641 -45.21 25.24 -2.31
C ASN A 641 -44.75 26.69 -2.14
N LYS A 642 -43.77 26.98 -1.27
CA LYS A 642 -43.21 28.32 -1.06
C LYS A 642 -41.90 28.57 -1.84
N LEU A 643 -41.45 27.57 -2.61
CA LEU A 643 -40.22 27.59 -3.42
C LEU A 643 -40.48 28.08 -4.84
#